data_AF-A0A5J5TBF7-F1
#
_entry.id   AF-A0A5J5TBF7-F1
#
_cell.length_a   1.000
_cell.length_b   1.000
_cell.length_c   1.000
_cell.angle_alpha   90.00
_cell.angle_beta   90.00
_cell.angle_gamma   90.00
#
_symmetry.space_group_name_H-M   'P 1'
#
loop_
_entity.id
_entity.type
_entity.pdbx_description
1 polymer ?
#
loop_
_entity_poly.entity_id
_entity_poly.type
_entity_poly.pdbx_seq_one_letter_code
_entity_poly.pdbx_strand_id
1 'polypeptide(L)'
;MRIQKFLEKTKKKSTTDKKSATESEPETTEQGKLAKNEEKLRKKVTQLMKKQKVHQVREIVKGRDTSKPWGQEAHVKVGCRLIQLLMENAYIQPPVDQIGDGPPDIRPAFVHALKNVIKDGNRGSRRYGVIECDPLVRKGLEKTAKHMVIPYMPMLVPPQNWTGYDQGAYLFLPSYVMRTHGAKQQRETVKRTPRKQLEPVFEALDTLGNTKWRINRRILGVVDRLWANGGRLADLVDREDVPLPEEPDTEDETEIRKWKWKVKAVKKENNERHSQRCDVELKLAVARKMKDEVGFYYPHNLDFRGRAYPMHPYLNHLGSDLCRGVLEFAEGRPLGKSGLRWLKIHLANLYAGGVDKLSYEGRVEFTESHLDDIFDSADRPLEGKRWWLSAEDPFQCLAACINLSEALRSCTPEATISHMPVHQDGSCNGLQHYAALGRDKLGAAAVNLVAGDKPADVYSGIAARVLDIMKRDAQEDPATNPNALHARLLINQVDRKLVKQTVMTSVYGVTYVGARDQIKRRLKERGAIADDTQLFVASCYAARTTLTALGEMFQAARSIMGWLGECAKVIASENQPVRWVTPLGLPVVQPYRQLGRHLIKTSLQMLTLQRETDKVMVKRQRTAFPPNFVHSLDGSHMMMTAVACKKAGLNFAGVHDSYWTHACDVDEMNRILREKFVELYEAPILENLLESFQKAFPSWNFPPLPERGDFDLREVLESPYFFN
;
A
#
# COMPACT_ATOMS: atom_id res chain seq x y z
N MET A 1 -30.86 -23.40 16.00
CA MET A 1 -29.80 -22.57 16.61
C MET A 1 -30.20 -21.13 16.98
N ARG A 2 -30.44 -20.18 16.06
CA ARG A 2 -30.67 -18.75 16.44
C ARG A 2 -31.89 -18.49 17.34
N ILE A 3 -33.01 -19.16 17.04
CA ILE A 3 -34.25 -19.08 17.84
C ILE A 3 -34.02 -19.66 19.25
N GLN A 4 -33.27 -20.75 19.34
CA GLN A 4 -32.93 -21.43 20.60
C GLN A 4 -32.02 -20.55 21.48
N LYS A 5 -30.97 -19.93 20.91
CA LYS A 5 -30.12 -18.95 21.60
C LYS A 5 -30.92 -17.75 22.13
N PHE A 6 -31.88 -17.24 21.36
CA PHE A 6 -32.76 -16.15 21.80
C PHE A 6 -33.62 -16.54 23.01
N LEU A 7 -34.20 -17.75 22.99
CA LEU A 7 -35.02 -18.28 24.08
C LEU A 7 -34.19 -18.57 25.35
N GLU A 8 -32.96 -19.05 25.21
CA GLU A 8 -32.05 -19.28 26.34
C GLU A 8 -31.57 -17.97 26.99
N LYS A 9 -31.22 -16.97 26.18
CA LYS A 9 -30.74 -15.67 26.67
C LYS A 9 -31.84 -14.89 27.41
N THR A 10 -33.06 -14.90 26.90
CA THR A 10 -34.23 -14.31 27.56
C THR A 10 -34.68 -15.09 28.80
N LYS A 11 -34.41 -16.41 28.87
CA LYS A 11 -34.65 -17.24 30.07
C LYS A 11 -33.67 -16.91 31.19
N LYS A 12 -32.37 -16.72 30.88
CA LYS A 12 -31.34 -16.34 31.87
C LYS A 12 -31.63 -14.96 32.49
N LYS A 13 -31.89 -13.92 31.69
CA LYS A 13 -32.22 -12.57 32.21
C LYS A 13 -33.43 -12.56 33.14
N SER A 14 -34.51 -13.24 32.77
CA SER A 14 -35.72 -13.35 33.60
C SER A 14 -35.51 -14.08 34.94
N THR A 15 -34.45 -14.88 35.08
CA THR A 15 -34.11 -15.55 36.35
C THR A 15 -33.16 -14.72 37.19
N THR A 16 -32.27 -13.94 36.58
CA THR A 16 -31.40 -12.98 37.29
C THR A 16 -32.20 -11.82 37.87
N ASP A 17 -33.11 -11.23 37.08
CA ASP A 17 -33.93 -10.07 37.51
C ASP A 17 -34.97 -10.46 38.58
N LYS A 18 -35.36 -11.75 38.66
CA LYS A 18 -36.22 -12.28 39.73
C LYS A 18 -35.47 -12.54 41.04
N LYS A 19 -34.14 -12.75 40.99
CA LYS A 19 -33.30 -12.93 42.18
C LYS A 19 -32.86 -11.60 42.80
N SER A 20 -32.84 -10.51 42.02
CA SER A 20 -32.56 -9.16 42.51
C SER A 20 -33.78 -8.42 43.05
N ALA A 21 -34.98 -9.00 42.92
CA ALA A 21 -36.25 -8.37 43.33
C ALA A 21 -36.76 -8.82 44.72
N THR A 22 -35.91 -9.46 45.53
CA THR A 22 -36.25 -9.89 46.90
C THR A 22 -35.97 -8.86 47.99
N GLU A 23 -35.51 -7.65 47.63
CA GLU A 23 -35.48 -6.51 48.55
C GLU A 23 -36.30 -5.36 47.95
N SER A 24 -37.09 -4.76 48.83
CA SER A 24 -38.19 -3.84 48.57
C SER A 24 -37.77 -2.54 47.88
N GLU A 25 -38.06 -2.39 46.58
CA GLU A 25 -38.17 -1.07 45.92
C GLU A 25 -39.35 -1.03 44.92
N PRO A 26 -40.04 0.13 44.76
CA PRO A 26 -41.28 0.22 44.00
C PRO A 26 -41.08 0.16 42.47
N GLU A 27 -42.14 -0.23 41.77
CA GLU A 27 -42.26 -0.59 40.34
C GLU A 27 -41.92 0.52 39.29
N THR A 28 -40.99 1.45 39.53
CA THR A 28 -40.74 2.63 38.66
C THR A 28 -39.39 2.67 37.94
N THR A 29 -38.52 1.67 38.05
CA THR A 29 -37.24 1.63 37.32
C THR A 29 -37.39 1.18 35.86
N GLU A 30 -36.67 1.81 34.92
CA GLU A 30 -36.63 1.44 33.48
C GLU A 30 -36.30 -0.04 33.25
N GLN A 31 -35.53 -0.65 34.15
CA GLN A 31 -35.15 -2.06 34.14
C GLN A 31 -36.38 -2.99 34.28
N GLY A 32 -37.35 -2.66 35.14
CA GLY A 32 -38.59 -3.43 35.29
C GLY A 32 -39.48 -3.38 34.04
N LYS A 33 -39.51 -2.24 33.34
CA LYS A 33 -40.22 -2.08 32.06
C LYS A 33 -39.55 -2.89 30.93
N LEU A 34 -38.22 -2.92 30.89
CA LEU A 34 -37.45 -3.73 29.96
C LEU A 34 -37.67 -5.23 30.17
N ALA A 35 -37.69 -5.71 31.42
CA ALA A 35 -37.93 -7.11 31.76
C ALA A 35 -39.35 -7.57 31.38
N LYS A 36 -40.40 -6.79 31.73
CA LYS A 36 -41.80 -7.07 31.31
C LYS A 36 -41.94 -7.10 29.78
N ASN A 37 -41.22 -6.25 29.04
CA ASN A 37 -41.23 -6.23 27.58
C ASN A 37 -40.50 -7.44 26.97
N GLU A 38 -39.39 -7.91 27.55
CA GLU A 38 -38.70 -9.13 27.11
C GLU A 38 -39.56 -10.39 27.34
N GLU A 39 -40.29 -10.47 28.46
CA GLU A 39 -41.18 -11.60 28.75
C GLU A 39 -42.39 -11.66 27.81
N LYS A 40 -43.04 -10.52 27.55
CA LYS A 40 -44.13 -10.42 26.55
C LYS A 40 -43.66 -10.86 25.16
N LEU A 41 -42.44 -10.48 24.77
CA LEU A 41 -41.87 -10.85 23.49
C LEU A 41 -41.53 -12.34 23.41
N ARG A 42 -41.03 -12.94 24.50
CA ARG A 42 -40.80 -14.39 24.60
C ARG A 42 -42.09 -15.17 24.46
N LYS A 43 -43.17 -14.73 25.12
CA LYS A 43 -44.52 -15.32 24.98
C LYS A 43 -45.00 -15.23 23.52
N LYS A 44 -44.82 -14.07 22.87
CA LYS A 44 -45.15 -13.85 21.45
C LYS A 44 -44.35 -14.78 20.51
N VAL A 45 -43.04 -14.91 20.70
CA VAL A 45 -42.19 -15.82 19.91
C VAL A 45 -42.61 -17.27 20.11
N THR A 46 -42.88 -17.69 21.35
CA THR A 46 -43.32 -19.05 21.66
C THR A 46 -44.69 -19.35 21.05
N GLN A 47 -45.62 -18.40 21.08
CA GLN A 47 -46.95 -18.53 20.47
C GLN A 47 -46.87 -18.61 18.94
N LEU A 48 -46.00 -17.81 18.31
CA LEU A 48 -45.77 -17.86 16.86
C LEU A 48 -45.07 -19.15 16.42
N MET A 49 -44.19 -19.72 17.26
CA MET A 49 -43.62 -21.05 17.03
C MET A 49 -44.69 -22.15 17.12
N LYS A 50 -45.58 -22.11 18.12
CA LYS A 50 -46.71 -23.04 18.23
C LYS A 50 -47.65 -22.96 17.02
N LYS A 51 -47.81 -21.77 16.42
CA LYS A 51 -48.61 -21.53 15.22
C LYS A 51 -47.86 -21.80 13.90
N GLN A 52 -46.67 -22.42 13.94
CA GLN A 52 -45.80 -22.68 12.77
C GLN A 52 -45.48 -21.45 11.90
N LYS A 53 -45.59 -20.22 12.42
CA LYS A 53 -45.28 -18.97 11.70
C LYS A 53 -43.78 -18.66 11.74
N VAL A 54 -42.97 -19.58 11.24
CA VAL A 54 -41.49 -19.56 11.34
C VAL A 54 -40.89 -18.29 10.71
N HIS A 55 -41.50 -17.77 9.64
CA HIS A 55 -41.05 -16.53 9.00
C HIS A 55 -41.15 -15.31 9.94
N GLN A 56 -42.28 -15.17 10.64
CA GLN A 56 -42.51 -14.07 11.59
C GLN A 56 -41.60 -14.19 12.82
N VAL A 57 -41.35 -15.42 13.29
CA VAL A 57 -40.37 -15.69 14.35
C VAL A 57 -38.97 -15.29 13.92
N ARG A 58 -38.57 -15.60 12.68
CA ARG A 58 -37.26 -15.23 12.13
C ARG A 58 -37.08 -13.71 12.04
N GLU A 59 -38.12 -12.96 11.67
CA GLU A 59 -38.05 -11.49 11.63
C GLU A 59 -37.88 -10.88 13.03
N ILE A 60 -38.63 -11.37 14.03
CA ILE A 60 -38.49 -10.90 15.42
C ILE A 60 -37.09 -11.21 15.98
N VAL A 61 -36.59 -12.43 15.74
CA VAL A 61 -35.27 -12.86 16.22
C VAL A 61 -34.14 -12.15 15.45
N LYS A 62 -34.31 -11.83 14.17
CA LYS A 62 -33.34 -11.07 13.35
C LYS A 62 -33.07 -9.67 13.90
N GLY A 63 -34.10 -9.01 14.45
CA GLY A 63 -34.02 -7.64 14.98
C GLY A 63 -33.41 -7.51 16.38
N ARG A 64 -33.26 -8.62 17.12
CA ARG A 64 -32.70 -8.63 18.50
C ARG A 64 -31.44 -9.49 18.66
N ASP A 65 -30.80 -9.84 17.55
CA ASP A 65 -29.54 -10.55 17.60
C ASP A 65 -28.42 -9.61 18.10
N THR A 66 -28.27 -9.52 19.42
CA THR A 66 -27.18 -8.79 20.10
C THR A 66 -25.78 -9.31 19.75
N SER A 67 -25.67 -10.42 19.00
CA SER A 67 -24.39 -10.88 18.45
C SER A 67 -24.05 -10.25 17.10
N LYS A 68 -24.98 -9.50 16.48
CA LYS A 68 -24.67 -8.73 15.28
C LYS A 68 -23.91 -7.46 15.66
N PRO A 69 -22.84 -7.13 14.92
CA PRO A 69 -22.19 -5.84 15.06
C PRO A 69 -23.20 -4.71 14.79
N TRP A 70 -22.99 -3.54 15.40
CA TRP A 70 -23.85 -2.39 15.18
C TRP A 70 -23.90 -2.04 13.69
N GLY A 71 -25.07 -1.58 13.23
CA GLY A 71 -25.20 -1.00 11.91
C GLY A 71 -24.37 0.28 11.79
N GLN A 72 -24.05 0.68 10.56
CA GLN A 72 -23.24 1.87 10.28
C GLN A 72 -23.83 3.13 10.93
N GLU A 73 -25.15 3.28 10.92
CA GLU A 73 -25.84 4.41 11.56
C GLU A 73 -25.65 4.45 13.07
N ALA A 74 -25.76 3.31 13.76
CA ALA A 74 -25.55 3.22 15.20
C ALA A 74 -24.10 3.52 15.58
N HIS A 75 -23.12 2.97 14.84
CA HIS A 75 -21.70 3.31 15.01
C HIS A 75 -21.47 4.83 14.90
N VAL A 76 -22.04 5.45 13.88
CA VAL A 76 -21.89 6.89 13.63
C VAL A 76 -22.53 7.74 14.73
N LYS A 77 -23.74 7.41 15.16
CA LYS A 77 -24.44 8.14 16.23
C LYS A 77 -23.70 8.03 17.57
N VAL A 78 -23.27 6.82 17.94
CA VAL A 78 -22.51 6.60 19.18
C VAL A 78 -21.16 7.29 19.12
N GLY A 79 -20.40 7.12 18.03
CA GLY A 79 -19.09 7.77 17.87
C GLY A 79 -19.19 9.30 17.94
N CYS A 80 -20.20 9.88 17.30
CA CYS A 80 -20.46 11.32 17.38
C CYS A 80 -20.79 11.79 18.80
N ARG A 81 -21.61 11.03 19.55
CA ARG A 81 -21.93 11.38 20.94
C ARG A 81 -20.70 11.30 21.85
N LEU A 82 -19.84 10.30 21.67
CA LEU A 82 -18.60 10.17 22.44
C LEU A 82 -17.63 11.34 22.16
N ILE A 83 -17.50 11.74 20.90
CA ILE A 83 -16.70 12.90 20.50
C ILE A 83 -17.27 14.18 21.10
N GLN A 84 -18.60 14.35 21.08
CA GLN A 84 -19.24 15.50 21.69
C GLN A 84 -18.94 15.58 23.20
N LEU A 85 -19.09 14.45 23.92
CA LEU A 85 -18.76 14.38 25.35
C LEU A 85 -17.28 14.73 25.61
N LEU A 86 -16.37 14.28 24.74
CA LEU A 86 -14.96 14.67 24.83
C LEU A 86 -14.79 16.19 24.68
N MET A 87 -15.44 16.81 23.70
CA MET A 87 -15.35 18.25 23.48
C MET A 87 -15.96 19.06 24.63
N GLU A 88 -17.06 18.59 25.22
CA GLU A 88 -17.74 19.24 26.35
C GLU A 88 -16.90 19.22 27.65
N ASN A 89 -15.90 18.35 27.73
CA ASN A 89 -15.15 18.11 28.98
C ASN A 89 -13.63 18.28 28.85
N ALA A 90 -13.08 18.38 27.65
CA ALA A 90 -11.64 18.55 27.43
C ALA A 90 -11.28 20.03 27.30
N TYR A 91 -10.56 20.55 28.30
CA TYR A 91 -10.08 21.93 28.34
C TYR A 91 -8.55 21.99 28.44
N ILE A 92 -7.97 23.05 27.89
CA ILE A 92 -6.56 23.38 28.01
C ILE A 92 -6.41 24.52 29.01
N GLN A 93 -5.50 24.32 29.95
CA GLN A 93 -5.02 25.35 30.84
C GLN A 93 -3.64 25.82 30.32
N PRO A 94 -3.42 27.12 30.08
CA PRO A 94 -2.11 27.63 29.67
C PRO A 94 -1.07 27.44 30.78
N PRO A 95 0.24 27.46 30.46
CA PRO A 95 1.30 27.44 31.47
C PRO A 95 1.14 28.58 32.49
N VAL A 96 1.53 28.33 33.74
CA VAL A 96 1.44 29.26 34.88
C VAL A 96 2.31 30.51 34.69
N ASP A 97 3.19 30.50 33.69
CA ASP A 97 4.21 31.51 33.42
C ASP A 97 3.66 32.82 32.81
N GLN A 98 2.33 33.00 32.73
CA GLN A 98 1.73 34.31 32.46
C GLN A 98 1.85 35.17 33.73
N ILE A 99 2.88 36.01 33.78
CA ILE A 99 3.21 36.97 34.86
C ILE A 99 2.18 38.13 34.87
N GLY A 100 0.88 37.84 34.90
CA GLY A 100 -0.17 38.85 34.97
C GLY A 100 -1.28 38.41 35.92
N ASP A 101 -1.82 39.36 36.69
CA ASP A 101 -3.00 39.23 37.59
C ASP A 101 -4.32 38.89 36.84
N GLY A 102 -4.26 38.12 35.76
CA GLY A 102 -5.40 37.71 34.95
C GLY A 102 -6.00 36.36 35.40
N PRO A 103 -7.32 36.16 35.22
CA PRO A 103 -7.93 34.85 35.43
C PRO A 103 -7.35 33.81 34.45
N PRO A 104 -7.29 32.51 34.82
CA PRO A 104 -6.74 31.48 33.96
C PRO A 104 -7.53 31.37 32.64
N ASP A 105 -6.83 31.47 31.50
CA ASP A 105 -7.39 31.36 30.14
C ASP A 105 -7.73 29.90 29.79
N ILE A 106 -8.75 29.35 30.47
CA ILE A 106 -9.25 27.99 30.24
C ILE A 106 -10.07 27.98 28.96
N ARG A 107 -9.58 27.26 27.95
CA ARG A 107 -10.23 27.18 26.62
C ARG A 107 -10.41 25.73 26.17
N PRO A 108 -11.46 25.42 25.39
CA PRO A 108 -11.74 24.05 24.97
C PRO A 108 -10.58 23.49 24.12
N ALA A 109 -10.18 22.24 24.40
CA ALA A 109 -9.12 21.55 23.67
C ALA A 109 -9.53 21.20 22.23
N PHE A 110 -10.84 21.04 22.01
CA PHE A 110 -11.42 20.68 20.72
C PHE A 110 -12.65 21.53 20.42
N VAL A 111 -12.76 22.05 19.19
CA VAL A 111 -13.87 22.88 18.75
C VAL A 111 -14.44 22.35 17.45
N HIS A 112 -15.76 22.29 17.33
CA HIS A 112 -16.42 21.97 16.06
C HIS A 112 -16.63 23.24 15.26
N ALA A 113 -16.08 23.27 14.06
CA ALA A 113 -16.16 24.40 13.15
C ALA A 113 -16.64 23.96 11.77
N LEU A 114 -17.30 24.86 11.05
CA LEU A 114 -17.70 24.63 9.66
C LEU A 114 -16.74 25.35 8.72
N LYS A 115 -15.89 24.61 8.01
CA LYS A 115 -14.92 25.15 7.05
C LYS A 115 -15.38 25.03 5.61
N ASN A 116 -15.13 26.08 4.85
CA ASN A 116 -15.27 26.08 3.41
C ASN A 116 -13.97 25.54 2.80
N VAL A 117 -14.06 24.39 2.14
CA VAL A 117 -12.94 23.80 1.42
C VAL A 117 -13.15 24.03 -0.07
N ILE A 118 -12.24 24.80 -0.66
CA ILE A 118 -12.12 24.93 -2.11
C ILE A 118 -11.29 23.75 -2.58
N LYS A 119 -11.87 22.84 -3.36
CA LYS A 119 -11.09 21.79 -4.01
C LYS A 119 -10.42 22.38 -5.25
N ASP A 120 -9.09 22.28 -5.32
CA ASP A 120 -8.35 22.64 -6.53
C ASP A 120 -8.97 21.93 -7.75
N GLY A 121 -9.42 22.73 -8.72
CA GLY A 121 -10.05 22.26 -9.97
C GLY A 121 -11.57 22.28 -10.05
N ASN A 122 -12.30 22.59 -8.97
CA ASN A 122 -13.77 22.78 -9.02
C ASN A 122 -14.13 24.17 -8.48
N ARG A 123 -14.85 25.00 -9.26
CA ARG A 123 -15.30 26.35 -8.86
C ARG A 123 -16.31 26.36 -7.69
N GLY A 124 -16.63 25.22 -7.09
CA GLY A 124 -17.57 25.10 -5.98
C GLY A 124 -16.87 25.01 -4.62
N SER A 125 -17.15 25.98 -3.74
CA SER A 125 -16.84 25.86 -2.31
C SER A 125 -17.79 24.86 -1.66
N ARG A 126 -17.26 23.89 -0.91
CA ARG A 126 -18.08 22.96 -0.13
C ARG A 126 -17.79 23.12 1.35
N ARG A 127 -18.86 23.26 2.15
CA ARG A 127 -18.80 23.40 3.60
C ARG A 127 -18.69 22.02 4.26
N TYR A 128 -17.73 21.85 5.14
CA TYR A 128 -17.47 20.63 5.91
C TYR A 128 -17.41 20.97 7.39
N GLY A 129 -18.03 20.15 8.25
CA GLY A 129 -17.77 20.24 9.67
C GLY A 129 -16.51 19.49 10.04
N VAL A 130 -15.61 20.20 10.70
CA VAL A 130 -14.30 19.72 11.17
C VAL A 130 -14.24 19.83 12.67
N ILE A 131 -13.48 18.95 13.30
CA ILE A 131 -13.11 19.07 14.70
C ILE A 131 -11.68 19.59 14.69
N GLU A 132 -11.51 20.81 15.18
CA GLU A 132 -10.21 21.45 15.34
C GLU A 132 -9.68 21.12 16.71
N CYS A 133 -8.38 20.85 16.79
CA CYS A 133 -7.68 20.75 18.06
C CYS A 133 -6.91 22.04 18.31
N ASP A 134 -6.78 22.38 19.59
CA ASP A 134 -5.95 23.48 20.02
C ASP A 134 -4.49 23.34 19.52
N PRO A 135 -3.81 24.44 19.15
CA PRO A 135 -2.41 24.37 18.73
C PRO A 135 -1.48 23.70 19.76
N LEU A 136 -1.74 23.83 21.07
CA LEU A 136 -0.96 23.17 22.11
C LEU A 136 -1.17 21.65 22.10
N VAL A 137 -2.43 21.20 21.90
CA VAL A 137 -2.75 19.77 21.72
C VAL A 137 -2.01 19.25 20.49
N ARG A 138 -2.13 19.97 19.36
CA ARG A 138 -1.46 19.59 18.11
C ARG A 138 0.05 19.49 18.26
N LYS A 139 0.69 20.45 18.93
CA LYS A 139 2.13 20.42 19.22
C LYS A 139 2.50 19.25 20.13
N GLY A 140 1.62 18.90 21.08
CA GLY A 140 1.78 17.75 21.96
C GLY A 140 1.68 16.39 21.26
N LEU A 141 0.84 16.27 20.22
CA LEU A 141 0.60 14.99 19.52
C LEU A 141 1.87 14.35 18.95
N GLU A 142 2.82 15.16 18.50
CA GLU A 142 4.11 14.64 18.02
C GLU A 142 4.88 13.92 19.14
N LYS A 143 4.95 14.53 20.33
CA LYS A 143 5.64 13.96 21.50
C LYS A 143 4.90 12.78 22.12
N THR A 144 3.57 12.77 22.01
CA THR A 144 2.71 11.73 22.61
C THR A 144 2.37 10.60 21.64
N ALA A 145 2.74 10.70 20.37
CA ALA A 145 2.53 9.64 19.36
C ALA A 145 3.01 8.27 19.86
N LYS A 146 4.12 8.23 20.59
CA LYS A 146 4.69 7.02 21.23
C LYS A 146 3.76 6.33 22.25
N HIS A 147 2.76 7.04 22.78
CA HIS A 147 1.79 6.51 23.74
C HIS A 147 0.47 6.08 23.09
N MET A 148 0.33 6.25 21.77
CA MET A 148 -0.87 5.85 21.06
C MET A 148 -1.08 4.34 21.17
N VAL A 149 -2.30 3.94 21.52
CA VAL A 149 -2.67 2.52 21.54
C VAL A 149 -2.76 2.01 20.11
N ILE A 150 -1.87 1.08 19.75
CA ILE A 150 -1.85 0.41 18.45
C ILE A 150 -2.48 -0.97 18.63
N PRO A 151 -3.71 -1.23 18.14
CA PRO A 151 -4.37 -2.52 18.38
C PRO A 151 -3.66 -3.68 17.68
N TYR A 152 -3.39 -3.54 16.38
CA TYR A 152 -2.78 -4.58 15.55
C TYR A 152 -1.25 -4.51 15.61
N MET A 153 -0.65 -4.87 16.75
CA MET A 153 0.83 -5.00 16.89
C MET A 153 1.37 -6.23 16.15
N PRO A 154 2.68 -6.32 15.84
CA PRO A 154 3.29 -7.58 15.39
C PRO A 154 3.08 -8.68 16.44
N MET A 155 2.88 -9.93 16.00
CA MET A 155 2.60 -11.04 16.92
C MET A 155 3.89 -11.65 17.45
N LEU A 156 3.97 -11.92 18.76
CA LEU A 156 5.11 -12.62 19.37
C LEU A 156 5.07 -14.14 19.16
N VAL A 157 3.92 -14.65 18.73
CA VAL A 157 3.69 -16.06 18.41
C VAL A 157 3.27 -16.19 16.94
N PRO A 158 3.47 -17.36 16.31
CA PRO A 158 2.99 -17.61 14.95
C PRO A 158 1.51 -17.23 14.78
N PRO A 159 1.13 -16.56 13.67
CA PRO A 159 -0.26 -16.21 13.41
C PRO A 159 -1.16 -17.45 13.28
N GLN A 160 -2.46 -17.28 13.51
CA GLN A 160 -3.43 -18.33 13.19
C GLN A 160 -3.52 -18.51 11.68
N ASN A 161 -3.49 -19.76 11.24
CA ASN A 161 -3.69 -20.11 9.84
C ASN A 161 -5.07 -19.68 9.34
N TRP A 162 -5.12 -19.18 8.10
CA TRP A 162 -6.36 -18.83 7.43
C TRP A 162 -7.20 -20.07 7.13
N THR A 163 -8.46 -20.04 7.55
CA THR A 163 -9.42 -21.12 7.31
C THR A 163 -10.74 -20.63 6.71
N GLY A 164 -10.91 -19.30 6.63
CA GLY A 164 -12.08 -18.65 6.07
C GLY A 164 -11.90 -17.14 5.98
N TYR A 165 -12.93 -16.43 5.52
CA TYR A 165 -12.87 -14.98 5.29
C TYR A 165 -12.52 -14.18 6.55
N ASP A 166 -13.11 -14.54 7.69
CA ASP A 166 -12.95 -13.88 9.00
C ASP A 166 -12.33 -14.84 10.05
N GLN A 167 -11.51 -15.79 9.59
CA GLN A 167 -10.90 -16.84 10.43
C GLN A 167 -9.42 -17.02 10.06
N GLY A 168 -8.52 -16.44 10.86
CA GLY A 168 -7.06 -16.48 10.67
C GLY A 168 -6.38 -15.23 11.21
N ALA A 169 -5.06 -15.14 11.03
CA ALA A 169 -4.18 -14.06 11.48
C ALA A 169 -4.12 -13.86 13.01
N TYR A 170 -4.80 -12.84 13.56
CA TYR A 170 -4.70 -12.51 14.98
C TYR A 170 -5.55 -13.44 15.87
N LEU A 171 -5.05 -13.77 17.06
CA LEU A 171 -5.74 -14.65 18.02
C LEU A 171 -7.10 -14.11 18.50
N PHE A 172 -7.16 -12.81 18.77
CA PHE A 172 -8.32 -12.17 19.41
C PHE A 172 -8.90 -11.00 18.63
N LEU A 173 -8.10 -10.39 17.73
CA LEU A 173 -8.54 -9.25 16.95
C LEU A 173 -9.25 -9.71 15.68
N PRO A 174 -10.39 -9.07 15.31
CA PRO A 174 -11.08 -9.39 14.07
C PRO A 174 -10.15 -9.25 12.87
N SER A 175 -9.93 -10.35 12.17
CA SER A 175 -9.04 -10.39 11.02
C SER A 175 -9.82 -10.80 9.78
N TYR A 176 -9.56 -10.15 8.66
CA TYR A 176 -10.24 -10.42 7.39
C TYR A 176 -9.22 -10.67 6.30
N VAL A 177 -9.42 -11.75 5.53
CA VAL A 177 -8.48 -12.15 4.48
C VAL A 177 -8.39 -11.12 3.36
N MET A 178 -9.45 -10.33 3.12
CA MET A 178 -9.51 -9.32 2.06
C MET A 178 -9.93 -7.94 2.57
N ARG A 179 -9.15 -6.91 2.21
CA ARG A 179 -9.41 -5.49 2.42
C ARG A 179 -10.49 -5.00 1.44
N THR A 180 -11.75 -5.12 1.84
CA THR A 180 -12.90 -4.77 0.99
C THR A 180 -13.29 -3.29 0.99
N HIS A 181 -12.75 -2.48 1.92
CA HIS A 181 -13.11 -1.07 2.09
C HIS A 181 -14.62 -0.78 2.11
N GLY A 182 -15.42 -1.73 2.62
CA GLY A 182 -16.88 -1.62 2.69
C GLY A 182 -17.64 -2.17 1.49
N ALA A 183 -16.96 -2.61 0.42
CA ALA A 183 -17.58 -3.18 -0.76
C ALA A 183 -18.28 -4.50 -0.44
N LYS A 184 -19.62 -4.47 -0.45
CA LYS A 184 -20.43 -5.60 0.02
C LYS A 184 -20.26 -6.81 -0.89
N GLN A 185 -20.24 -6.60 -2.20
CA GLN A 185 -20.17 -7.68 -3.18
C GLN A 185 -18.86 -8.47 -3.06
N GLN A 186 -17.73 -7.80 -2.93
CA GLN A 186 -16.42 -8.44 -2.71
C GLN A 186 -16.46 -9.34 -1.47
N ARG A 187 -16.94 -8.81 -0.34
CA ARG A 187 -17.06 -9.57 0.90
C ARG A 187 -17.94 -10.81 0.74
N GLU A 188 -19.12 -10.66 0.15
CA GLU A 188 -20.05 -11.78 -0.03
C GLU A 188 -19.51 -12.82 -1.01
N THR A 189 -18.81 -12.41 -2.06
CA THR A 189 -18.20 -13.32 -3.01
C THR A 189 -17.14 -14.19 -2.33
N VAL A 190 -16.17 -13.60 -1.62
CA VAL A 190 -15.14 -14.38 -0.91
C VAL A 190 -15.76 -15.29 0.15
N LYS A 191 -16.77 -14.81 0.89
CA LYS A 191 -17.48 -15.63 1.90
C LYS A 191 -18.22 -16.84 1.32
N ARG A 192 -18.67 -16.77 0.07
CA ARG A 192 -19.42 -17.85 -0.60
C ARG A 192 -18.54 -18.81 -1.36
N THR A 193 -17.32 -18.42 -1.69
CA THR A 193 -16.37 -19.28 -2.40
C THR A 193 -16.02 -20.51 -1.56
N PRO A 194 -16.04 -21.72 -2.14
CA PRO A 194 -15.67 -22.94 -1.43
C PRO A 194 -14.27 -22.83 -0.81
N ARG A 195 -14.10 -23.31 0.42
CA ARG A 195 -12.80 -23.31 1.10
C ARG A 195 -11.70 -23.94 0.26
N LYS A 196 -11.97 -25.09 -0.37
CA LYS A 196 -11.04 -25.80 -1.25
C LYS A 196 -10.48 -24.92 -2.38
N GLN A 197 -11.28 -24.01 -2.91
CA GLN A 197 -10.84 -23.08 -3.96
C GLN A 197 -9.90 -22.00 -3.41
N LEU A 198 -9.99 -21.64 -2.12
CA LEU A 198 -9.17 -20.63 -1.47
C LEU A 198 -7.96 -21.20 -0.74
N GLU A 199 -7.83 -22.52 -0.63
CA GLU A 199 -6.72 -23.19 0.07
C GLU A 199 -5.33 -22.73 -0.40
N PRO A 200 -5.04 -22.61 -1.71
CA PRO A 200 -3.73 -22.12 -2.17
C PRO A 200 -3.44 -20.69 -1.70
N VAL A 201 -4.46 -19.85 -1.63
CA VAL A 201 -4.35 -18.46 -1.17
C VAL A 201 -4.10 -18.40 0.33
N PHE A 202 -4.82 -19.24 1.11
CA PHE A 202 -4.61 -19.33 2.55
C PHE A 202 -3.20 -19.86 2.87
N GLU A 203 -2.75 -20.92 2.20
CA GLU A 203 -1.40 -21.47 2.36
C GLU A 203 -0.32 -20.41 2.09
N ALA A 204 -0.49 -19.58 1.06
CA ALA A 204 0.44 -18.52 0.75
C ALA A 204 0.46 -17.40 1.80
N LEU A 205 -0.71 -16.96 2.28
CA LEU A 205 -0.80 -15.96 3.35
C LEU A 205 -0.24 -16.45 4.67
N ASP A 206 -0.48 -17.73 5.00
CA ASP A 206 0.08 -18.38 6.18
C ASP A 206 1.59 -18.51 6.06
N THR A 207 2.10 -18.81 4.86
CA THR A 207 3.53 -18.84 4.58
C THR A 207 4.18 -17.48 4.82
N LEU A 208 3.64 -16.42 4.23
CA LEU A 208 4.12 -15.04 4.45
C LEU A 208 4.01 -14.60 5.91
N GLY A 209 2.93 -15.03 6.59
CA GLY A 209 2.68 -14.69 7.99
C GLY A 209 3.60 -15.40 8.98
N ASN A 210 4.11 -16.57 8.62
CA ASN A 210 4.98 -17.38 9.48
C ASN A 210 6.48 -17.03 9.35
N THR A 211 6.85 -16.12 8.45
CA THR A 211 8.22 -15.59 8.40
C THR A 211 8.51 -14.77 9.65
N LYS A 212 9.52 -15.18 10.42
CA LYS A 212 9.89 -14.58 11.71
C LYS A 212 10.89 -13.45 11.51
N TRP A 213 10.58 -12.28 12.07
CA TRP A 213 11.39 -11.06 11.99
C TRP A 213 11.95 -10.67 13.35
N ARG A 214 13.03 -9.89 13.36
CA ARG A 214 13.53 -9.20 14.55
C ARG A 214 13.99 -7.79 14.20
N ILE A 215 14.25 -6.99 15.23
CA ILE A 215 14.81 -5.64 15.06
C ILE A 215 16.33 -5.73 14.91
N ASN A 216 16.88 -5.15 13.84
CA ASN A 216 18.31 -4.88 13.74
C ASN A 216 18.68 -3.75 14.71
N ARG A 217 19.26 -4.14 15.85
CA ARG A 217 19.58 -3.22 16.96
C ARG A 217 20.65 -2.20 16.60
N ARG A 218 21.60 -2.56 15.73
CA ARG A 218 22.67 -1.66 15.28
C ARG A 218 22.09 -0.51 14.45
N ILE A 219 21.22 -0.84 13.50
CA ILE A 219 20.54 0.17 12.68
C ILE A 219 19.57 1.00 13.51
N LEU A 220 18.77 0.39 14.38
CA LEU A 220 17.88 1.14 15.28
C LEU A 220 18.67 2.15 16.14
N GLY A 221 19.85 1.75 16.65
CA GLY A 221 20.72 2.65 17.41
C GLY A 221 21.21 3.85 16.60
N VAL A 222 21.60 3.65 15.33
CA VAL A 222 21.99 4.75 14.42
C VAL A 222 20.80 5.66 14.14
N VAL A 223 19.64 5.10 13.84
CA VAL A 223 18.41 5.86 13.59
C VAL A 223 18.01 6.68 14.82
N ASP A 224 18.04 6.09 16.02
CA ASP A 224 17.70 6.79 17.26
C ASP A 224 18.65 7.98 17.51
N ARG A 225 19.95 7.83 17.22
CA ARG A 225 20.93 8.93 17.32
C ARG A 225 20.67 10.03 16.29
N LEU A 226 20.42 9.66 15.01
CA LEU A 226 20.07 10.63 13.96
C LEU A 226 18.80 11.39 14.31
N TRP A 227 17.77 10.67 14.77
CA TRP A 227 16.51 11.25 15.16
C TRP A 227 16.64 12.15 16.38
N ALA A 228 17.42 11.76 17.39
CA ALA A 228 17.72 12.60 18.55
C ALA A 228 18.45 13.91 18.16
N ASN A 229 19.29 13.87 17.12
CA ASN A 229 20.07 15.01 16.61
C ASN A 229 19.33 15.89 15.58
N GLY A 230 18.02 15.72 15.43
CA GLY A 230 17.19 16.59 14.59
C GLY A 230 16.74 16.01 13.25
N GLY A 231 17.10 14.76 12.92
CA GLY A 231 16.73 14.14 11.64
C GLY A 231 17.56 14.67 10.46
N ARG A 232 16.92 14.96 9.32
CA ARG A 232 17.48 15.54 8.06
C ARG A 232 18.40 14.65 7.22
N LEU A 233 18.94 13.57 7.77
CA LEU A 233 19.84 12.66 7.06
C LEU A 233 19.13 11.35 6.70
N ALA A 234 19.58 10.68 5.64
CA ALA A 234 19.02 9.41 5.17
C ALA A 234 17.49 9.45 4.99
N ASP A 235 16.99 10.50 4.32
CA ASP A 235 15.56 10.77 4.10
C ASP A 235 14.68 10.90 5.36
N LEU A 236 15.29 11.01 6.56
CA LEU A 236 14.55 11.39 7.75
C LEU A 236 14.12 12.85 7.65
N VAL A 237 12.83 13.08 7.92
CA VAL A 237 12.25 14.43 7.98
C VAL A 237 12.98 15.29 9.03
N ASP A 238 13.08 16.59 8.76
CA ASP A 238 13.58 17.56 9.72
C ASP A 238 12.64 17.67 10.93
N ARG A 239 13.21 17.64 12.14
CA ARG A 239 12.45 17.79 13.38
C ARG A 239 11.90 19.19 13.58
N GLU A 240 12.52 20.18 12.95
CA GLU A 240 12.09 21.57 13.05
C GLU A 240 11.18 21.99 11.88
N ASP A 241 10.33 22.96 12.18
CA ASP A 241 9.52 23.64 11.19
C ASP A 241 10.35 24.68 10.44
N VAL A 242 10.04 24.87 9.16
CA VAL A 242 10.59 25.99 8.38
C VAL A 242 10.02 27.29 8.95
N PRO A 243 10.85 28.30 9.26
CA PRO A 243 10.38 29.57 9.78
C PRO A 243 9.47 30.27 8.76
N LEU A 244 8.40 30.89 9.26
CA LEU A 244 7.51 31.68 8.42
C LEU A 244 8.27 32.90 7.87
N PRO A 245 8.07 33.27 6.60
CA PRO A 245 8.71 34.47 6.06
C PRO A 245 8.16 35.72 6.75
N GLU A 246 9.04 36.68 7.03
CA GLU A 246 8.66 37.97 7.61
C GLU A 246 7.73 38.72 6.67
N GLU A 247 6.75 39.41 7.26
CA GLU A 247 5.83 40.27 6.51
C GLU A 247 6.61 41.46 5.95
N PRO A 248 6.54 41.71 4.63
CA PRO A 248 7.29 42.81 4.03
C PRO A 248 6.69 44.14 4.49
N ASP A 249 7.56 45.08 4.87
CA ASP A 249 7.17 46.45 5.23
C ASP A 249 6.98 47.28 3.95
N THR A 250 5.87 47.02 3.25
CA THR A 250 5.54 47.60 1.94
C THR A 250 4.03 47.64 1.77
N GLU A 251 3.52 48.67 1.10
CA GLU A 251 2.12 48.74 0.67
C GLU A 251 1.89 48.08 -0.71
N ASP A 252 2.96 47.60 -1.37
CA ASP A 252 2.85 46.95 -2.68
C ASP A 252 2.04 45.64 -2.59
N GLU A 253 0.82 45.67 -3.13
CA GLU A 253 -0.09 44.53 -3.18
C GLU A 253 0.54 43.30 -3.83
N THR A 254 1.45 43.47 -4.79
CA THR A 254 2.12 42.37 -5.47
C THR A 254 3.13 41.68 -4.57
N GLU A 255 3.88 42.44 -3.77
CA GLU A 255 4.83 41.91 -2.78
C GLU A 255 4.10 41.24 -1.62
N ILE A 256 3.04 41.87 -1.09
CA ILE A 256 2.17 41.28 -0.06
C ILE A 256 1.55 39.96 -0.58
N ARG A 257 1.13 39.92 -1.85
CA ARG A 257 0.57 38.70 -2.46
C ARG A 257 1.64 37.61 -2.59
N LYS A 258 2.84 37.94 -3.05
CA LYS A 258 3.98 37.00 -3.11
C LYS A 258 4.31 36.47 -1.72
N TRP A 259 4.36 37.33 -0.70
CA TRP A 259 4.56 36.93 0.69
C TRP A 259 3.46 35.99 1.18
N LYS A 260 2.17 36.32 0.98
CA LYS A 260 1.04 35.44 1.35
C LYS A 260 1.15 34.06 0.71
N TRP A 261 1.60 34.00 -0.55
CA TRP A 261 1.85 32.72 -1.24
C TRP A 261 3.01 31.95 -0.61
N LYS A 262 4.11 32.64 -0.28
CA LYS A 262 5.25 32.04 0.43
C LYS A 262 4.86 31.51 1.81
N VAL A 263 4.11 32.29 2.60
CA VAL A 263 3.53 31.85 3.89
C VAL A 263 2.67 30.60 3.72
N LYS A 264 1.79 30.58 2.71
CA LYS A 264 0.93 29.41 2.44
C LYS A 264 1.76 28.18 2.06
N ALA A 265 2.82 28.35 1.26
CA ALA A 265 3.72 27.27 0.88
C ALA A 265 4.47 26.72 2.10
N VAL A 266 5.06 27.58 2.94
CA VAL A 266 5.76 27.19 4.17
C VAL A 266 4.81 26.50 5.16
N LYS A 267 3.60 27.02 5.37
CA LYS A 267 2.60 26.35 6.22
C LYS A 267 2.23 24.96 5.71
N LYS A 268 2.11 24.79 4.38
CA LYS A 268 1.85 23.49 3.77
C LYS A 268 3.01 22.53 4.06
N GLU A 269 4.25 22.98 3.83
CA GLU A 269 5.45 22.18 4.10
C GLU A 269 5.54 21.76 5.58
N ASN A 270 5.34 22.68 6.53
CA ASN A 270 5.38 22.34 7.96
C ASN A 270 4.27 21.34 8.37
N ASN A 271 3.09 21.40 7.74
CA ASN A 271 2.04 20.40 7.97
C ASN A 271 2.46 19.01 7.45
N GLU A 272 3.11 18.96 6.28
CA GLU A 272 3.64 17.72 5.70
C GLU A 272 4.77 17.15 6.57
N ARG A 273 5.72 17.99 7.00
CA ARG A 273 6.80 17.61 7.92
C ARG A 273 6.26 17.06 9.23
N HIS A 274 5.35 17.77 9.90
CA HIS A 274 4.74 17.30 11.15
C HIS A 274 4.07 15.92 10.99
N SER A 275 3.37 15.69 9.87
CA SER A 275 2.75 14.39 9.58
C SER A 275 3.79 13.28 9.45
N GLN A 276 4.91 13.55 8.76
CA GLN A 276 6.03 12.62 8.63
C GLN A 276 6.73 12.37 9.98
N ARG A 277 6.89 13.40 10.83
CA ARG A 277 7.49 13.25 12.17
C ARG A 277 6.66 12.31 13.05
N CYS A 278 5.34 12.49 13.04
CA CYS A 278 4.42 11.59 13.75
C CYS A 278 4.51 10.14 13.22
N ASP A 279 4.61 9.94 11.90
CA ASP A 279 4.77 8.62 11.30
C ASP A 279 6.10 7.95 11.72
N VAL A 280 7.21 8.70 11.72
CA VAL A 280 8.52 8.22 12.22
C VAL A 280 8.42 7.83 13.69
N GLU A 281 7.83 8.66 14.55
CA GLU A 281 7.68 8.33 15.97
C GLU A 281 6.84 7.07 16.22
N LEU A 282 5.78 6.85 15.42
CA LEU A 282 4.97 5.63 15.50
C LEU A 282 5.77 4.38 15.10
N LYS A 283 6.57 4.47 14.03
CA LYS A 283 7.47 3.39 13.59
C LYS A 283 8.52 3.09 14.67
N LEU A 284 9.17 4.12 15.21
CA LEU A 284 10.19 3.98 16.25
C LEU A 284 9.58 3.47 17.57
N ALA A 285 8.37 3.87 17.93
CA ALA A 285 7.69 3.35 19.11
C ALA A 285 7.47 1.82 19.01
N VAL A 286 7.07 1.33 17.83
CA VAL A 286 6.96 -0.11 17.58
C VAL A 286 8.34 -0.76 17.62
N ALA A 287 9.33 -0.22 16.90
CA ALA A 287 10.69 -0.79 16.86
C ALA A 287 11.31 -0.90 18.27
N ARG A 288 11.26 0.18 19.06
CA ARG A 288 11.76 0.23 20.43
C ARG A 288 11.04 -0.74 21.35
N LYS A 289 9.74 -0.98 21.15
CA LYS A 289 8.95 -1.94 21.94
C LYS A 289 9.29 -3.39 21.58
N MET A 290 9.64 -3.67 20.32
CA MET A 290 9.94 -5.02 19.84
C MET A 290 11.44 -5.37 19.88
N LYS A 291 12.33 -4.43 20.22
CA LYS A 291 13.79 -4.58 20.09
C LYS A 291 14.39 -5.71 20.95
N ASP A 292 13.77 -5.98 22.10
CA ASP A 292 14.25 -6.95 23.09
C ASP A 292 13.63 -8.34 22.87
N GLU A 293 12.62 -8.43 22.00
CA GLU A 293 11.98 -9.69 21.63
C GLU A 293 12.91 -10.53 20.73
N VAL A 294 12.92 -11.85 20.94
CA VAL A 294 13.73 -12.79 20.14
C VAL A 294 13.26 -12.83 18.68
N GLY A 295 11.97 -12.58 18.45
CA GLY A 295 11.42 -12.35 17.13
C GLY A 295 9.89 -12.32 17.15
N PHE A 296 9.30 -11.84 16.06
CA PHE A 296 7.88 -11.59 15.91
C PHE A 296 7.42 -11.82 14.46
N TYR A 297 6.12 -11.82 14.25
CA TYR A 297 5.47 -12.20 13.01
C TYR A 297 4.50 -11.12 12.53
N TYR A 298 4.35 -11.04 11.21
CA TYR A 298 3.41 -10.14 10.55
C TYR A 298 2.31 -10.95 9.87
N PRO A 299 1.11 -11.09 10.46
CA PRO A 299 -0.01 -11.67 9.73
C PRO A 299 -0.31 -10.88 8.46
N HIS A 300 -0.54 -11.58 7.35
CA HIS A 300 -0.83 -10.97 6.06
C HIS A 300 -2.31 -11.10 5.69
N ASN A 301 -2.81 -10.11 4.96
CA ASN A 301 -4.09 -10.15 4.26
C ASN A 301 -3.92 -9.63 2.83
N LEU A 302 -4.99 -9.68 2.04
CA LEU A 302 -5.00 -9.29 0.64
C LEU A 302 -5.76 -7.99 0.41
N ASP A 303 -5.40 -7.24 -0.63
CA ASP A 303 -6.38 -6.38 -1.28
C ASP A 303 -7.36 -7.20 -2.16
N PHE A 304 -8.30 -6.52 -2.82
CA PHE A 304 -9.28 -7.22 -3.66
C PHE A 304 -8.68 -7.84 -4.93
N ARG A 305 -7.45 -7.47 -5.31
CA ARG A 305 -6.76 -7.94 -6.52
C ARG A 305 -5.94 -9.20 -6.23
N GLY A 306 -5.60 -9.45 -4.97
CA GLY A 306 -4.80 -10.59 -4.54
C GLY A 306 -3.36 -10.22 -4.15
N ARG A 307 -3.03 -8.93 -4.00
CA ARG A 307 -1.73 -8.52 -3.46
C ARG A 307 -1.72 -8.64 -1.95
N ALA A 308 -0.68 -9.26 -1.39
CA ALA A 308 -0.52 -9.45 0.04
C ALA A 308 0.08 -8.22 0.74
N TYR A 309 -0.37 -7.99 1.97
CA TYR A 309 0.04 -6.88 2.82
C TYR A 309 0.08 -7.32 4.30
N PRO A 310 1.13 -6.95 5.05
CA PRO A 310 1.11 -7.03 6.50
C PRO A 310 -0.09 -6.28 7.08
N MET A 311 -0.70 -6.85 8.11
CA MET A 311 -1.83 -6.22 8.80
C MET A 311 -1.41 -5.11 9.76
N HIS A 312 -0.19 -5.16 10.30
CA HIS A 312 0.38 -4.07 11.11
C HIS A 312 0.75 -2.87 10.22
N PRO A 313 0.21 -1.66 10.45
CA PRO A 313 0.30 -0.57 9.47
C PRO A 313 1.58 0.29 9.57
N TYR A 314 2.29 0.31 10.69
CA TYR A 314 3.37 1.28 10.91
C TYR A 314 4.75 0.72 10.57
N LEU A 315 5.26 -0.23 11.35
CA LEU A 315 6.56 -0.87 11.14
C LEU A 315 6.37 -2.24 10.51
N ASN A 316 6.62 -2.37 9.22
CA ASN A 316 6.63 -3.64 8.49
C ASN A 316 7.57 -3.53 7.27
N HIS A 317 7.91 -4.66 6.65
CA HIS A 317 8.88 -4.73 5.55
C HIS A 317 8.38 -4.13 4.22
N LEU A 318 7.07 -3.87 4.07
CA LEU A 318 6.53 -3.09 2.93
C LEU A 318 6.72 -1.57 3.10
N GLY A 319 7.21 -1.12 4.26
CA GLY A 319 7.42 0.29 4.58
C GLY A 319 8.57 0.95 3.82
N SER A 320 8.94 2.15 4.29
CA SER A 320 10.07 2.94 3.80
C SER A 320 11.43 2.29 4.08
N ASP A 321 12.52 2.81 3.49
CA ASP A 321 13.90 2.37 3.76
C ASP A 321 14.19 2.23 5.26
N LEU A 322 13.78 3.22 6.09
CA LEU A 322 13.83 3.12 7.56
C LEU A 322 13.23 1.81 8.10
N CYS A 323 12.03 1.42 7.65
CA CYS A 323 11.36 0.22 8.14
C CYS A 323 12.12 -1.05 7.71
N ARG A 324 12.65 -1.06 6.48
CA ARG A 324 13.37 -2.21 5.93
C ARG A 324 14.75 -2.38 6.55
N GLY A 325 15.49 -1.29 6.74
CA GLY A 325 16.81 -1.30 7.36
C GLY A 325 16.79 -1.74 8.83
N VAL A 326 15.72 -1.44 9.58
CA VAL A 326 15.59 -1.88 10.99
C VAL A 326 15.03 -3.30 11.15
N LEU A 327 14.57 -3.95 10.08
CA LEU A 327 13.97 -5.28 10.11
C LEU A 327 14.90 -6.30 9.44
N GLU A 328 15.12 -7.43 10.11
CA GLU A 328 15.89 -8.55 9.57
C GLU A 328 15.23 -9.88 9.95
N PHE A 329 15.61 -10.99 9.31
CA PHE A 329 15.08 -12.30 9.68
C PHE A 329 15.55 -12.67 11.09
N ALA A 330 14.64 -13.17 11.91
CA ALA A 330 14.99 -13.60 13.27
C ALA A 330 15.93 -14.81 13.25
N GLU A 331 15.67 -15.72 12.31
CA GLU A 331 16.49 -16.90 12.04
C GLU A 331 17.62 -16.52 11.09
N GLY A 332 18.86 -16.84 11.45
CA GLY A 332 20.03 -16.60 10.61
C GLY A 332 20.45 -17.86 9.86
N ARG A 333 21.12 -17.68 8.73
CA ARG A 333 21.72 -18.77 7.94
C ARG A 333 23.19 -18.49 7.63
N PRO A 334 24.05 -19.52 7.60
CA PRO A 334 25.43 -19.33 7.14
C PRO A 334 25.42 -18.85 5.69
N LEU A 335 26.30 -17.90 5.35
CA LEU A 335 26.37 -17.35 3.99
C LEU A 335 26.67 -18.43 2.93
N GLY A 336 27.52 -19.40 3.25
CA GLY A 336 28.04 -20.35 2.28
C GLY A 336 28.84 -19.65 1.16
N LYS A 337 29.17 -20.43 0.13
CA LYS A 337 29.98 -19.95 -1.01
C LYS A 337 29.27 -18.86 -1.82
N SER A 338 27.99 -19.05 -2.12
CA SER A 338 27.21 -18.11 -2.93
C SER A 338 26.72 -16.91 -2.13
N GLY A 339 26.40 -17.05 -0.84
CA GLY A 339 25.80 -15.97 -0.05
C GLY A 339 26.71 -14.78 0.15
N LEU A 340 28.03 -14.97 0.26
CA LEU A 340 28.96 -13.83 0.31
C LEU A 340 28.94 -13.03 -1.00
N ARG A 341 28.88 -13.70 -2.15
CA ARG A 341 28.75 -13.06 -3.47
C ARG A 341 27.42 -12.31 -3.56
N TRP A 342 26.32 -12.92 -3.14
CA TRP A 342 24.99 -12.29 -3.15
C TRP A 342 24.89 -11.11 -2.20
N LEU A 343 25.57 -11.13 -1.05
CA LEU A 343 25.61 -9.99 -0.13
C LEU A 343 26.33 -8.78 -0.76
N LYS A 344 27.41 -9.02 -1.51
CA LYS A 344 28.10 -7.97 -2.28
C LYS A 344 27.20 -7.39 -3.38
N ILE A 345 26.56 -8.25 -4.18
CA ILE A 345 25.60 -7.83 -5.20
C ILE A 345 24.44 -7.03 -4.58
N HIS A 346 23.93 -7.47 -3.44
CA HIS A 346 22.85 -6.80 -2.74
C HIS A 346 23.24 -5.40 -2.28
N LEU A 347 24.44 -5.22 -1.73
CA LEU A 347 24.96 -3.91 -1.35
C LEU A 347 25.06 -2.98 -2.57
N ALA A 348 25.58 -3.48 -3.69
CA ALA A 348 25.64 -2.74 -4.95
C ALA A 348 24.24 -2.35 -5.49
N ASN A 349 23.26 -3.25 -5.37
CA ASN A 349 21.86 -2.97 -5.74
C ASN A 349 21.25 -1.86 -4.88
N LEU A 350 21.48 -1.88 -3.55
CA LEU A 350 21.00 -0.86 -2.61
C LEU A 350 21.67 0.50 -2.83
N TYR A 351 22.94 0.50 -3.23
CA TYR A 351 23.66 1.73 -3.59
C TYR A 351 23.04 2.38 -4.83
N ALA A 352 22.60 1.57 -5.79
CA ALA A 352 21.92 1.98 -7.02
C ALA A 352 22.75 2.98 -7.85
N GLY A 353 22.13 4.04 -8.37
CA GLY A 353 22.85 5.08 -9.14
C GLY A 353 23.42 4.61 -10.49
N GLY A 354 22.92 3.51 -11.05
CA GLY A 354 23.43 2.89 -12.27
C GLY A 354 24.33 1.68 -12.01
N VAL A 355 24.77 1.47 -10.77
CA VAL A 355 25.49 0.25 -10.36
C VAL A 355 24.58 -0.98 -10.44
N ASP A 356 23.30 -0.81 -10.13
CA ASP A 356 22.22 -1.81 -10.29
C ASP A 356 21.92 -2.17 -11.76
N LYS A 357 22.65 -1.57 -12.71
CA LYS A 357 22.57 -1.85 -14.16
C LYS A 357 23.82 -2.52 -14.71
N LEU A 358 24.84 -2.72 -13.87
CA LEU A 358 26.00 -3.53 -14.21
C LEU A 358 25.62 -5.02 -14.20
N SER A 359 26.47 -5.84 -14.83
CA SER A 359 26.44 -7.29 -14.65
C SER A 359 26.70 -7.65 -13.19
N TYR A 360 26.38 -8.88 -12.79
CA TYR A 360 26.66 -9.32 -11.41
C TYR A 360 28.14 -9.20 -11.05
N GLU A 361 29.05 -9.46 -11.98
CA GLU A 361 30.50 -9.32 -11.82
C GLU A 361 30.87 -7.85 -11.60
N GLY A 362 30.30 -6.92 -12.40
CA GLY A 362 30.53 -5.49 -12.20
C GLY A 362 29.98 -4.97 -10.87
N ARG A 363 28.88 -5.54 -10.37
CA ARG A 363 28.33 -5.23 -9.03
C ARG A 363 29.24 -5.74 -7.91
N VAL A 364 29.82 -6.92 -8.08
CA VAL A 364 30.81 -7.46 -7.15
C VAL A 364 32.06 -6.56 -7.14
N GLU A 365 32.61 -6.23 -8.32
CA GLU A 365 33.78 -5.36 -8.45
C GLU A 365 33.56 -3.97 -7.83
N PHE A 366 32.37 -3.38 -8.03
CA PHE A 366 31.98 -2.15 -7.34
C PHE A 366 32.10 -2.30 -5.82
N THR A 367 31.62 -3.41 -5.26
CA THR A 367 31.70 -3.64 -3.81
C THR A 367 33.15 -3.85 -3.34
N GLU A 368 33.95 -4.61 -4.09
CA GLU A 368 35.36 -4.87 -3.75
C GLU A 368 36.22 -3.59 -3.81
N SER A 369 35.93 -2.68 -4.74
CA SER A 369 36.64 -1.41 -4.87
C SER A 369 36.29 -0.39 -3.78
N HIS A 370 35.22 -0.63 -3.00
CA HIS A 370 34.75 0.25 -1.92
C HIS A 370 34.84 -0.40 -0.53
N LEU A 371 35.64 -1.46 -0.35
CA LEU A 371 35.76 -2.16 0.94
C LEU A 371 36.13 -1.23 2.11
N ASP A 372 37.04 -0.27 1.88
CA ASP A 372 37.43 0.70 2.91
C ASP A 372 36.25 1.58 3.36
N ASP A 373 35.42 2.02 2.42
CA ASP A 373 34.23 2.83 2.71
C ASP A 373 33.13 2.00 3.39
N ILE A 374 33.05 0.71 3.06
CA ILE A 374 32.14 -0.26 3.69
C ILE A 374 32.55 -0.49 5.15
N PHE A 375 33.84 -0.74 5.40
CA PHE A 375 34.37 -0.92 6.76
C PHE A 375 34.22 0.36 7.60
N ASP A 376 34.53 1.54 7.04
CA ASP A 376 34.31 2.83 7.70
C ASP A 376 32.83 3.06 8.04
N SER A 377 31.92 2.78 7.10
CA SER A 377 30.48 2.91 7.32
C SER A 377 29.98 1.96 8.41
N ALA A 378 30.50 0.73 8.48
CA ALA A 378 30.11 -0.27 9.47
C ALA A 378 30.61 0.08 10.89
N ASP A 379 31.82 0.60 11.01
CA ASP A 379 32.47 0.88 12.31
C ASP A 379 32.10 2.25 12.87
N ARG A 380 32.01 3.25 11.99
CA ARG A 380 31.79 4.66 12.35
C ARG A 380 30.66 5.26 11.51
N PRO A 381 29.43 4.74 11.63
CA PRO A 381 28.31 5.10 10.76
C PRO A 381 27.96 6.59 10.78
N LEU A 382 28.24 7.31 11.87
CA LEU A 382 27.94 8.75 12.00
C LEU A 382 29.21 9.61 12.03
N GLU A 383 30.33 9.06 12.48
CA GLU A 383 31.58 9.78 12.71
C GLU A 383 32.62 9.59 11.60
N GLY A 384 32.41 8.65 10.68
CA GLY A 384 33.28 8.35 9.55
C GLY A 384 33.00 9.21 8.32
N LYS A 385 33.34 8.69 7.15
CA LYS A 385 33.06 9.30 5.83
C LYS A 385 31.56 9.32 5.50
N ARG A 386 30.78 8.42 6.12
CA ARG A 386 29.33 8.27 5.91
C ARG A 386 28.95 7.97 4.45
N TRP A 387 29.77 7.17 3.77
CA TRP A 387 29.58 6.78 2.37
C TRP A 387 28.18 6.18 2.10
N TRP A 388 27.66 5.39 3.04
CA TRP A 388 26.31 4.80 2.97
C TRP A 388 25.18 5.82 2.76
N LEU A 389 25.36 7.11 3.11
CA LEU A 389 24.35 8.16 2.88
C LEU A 389 24.16 8.51 1.39
N SER A 390 25.10 8.12 0.53
CA SER A 390 25.02 8.36 -0.92
C SER A 390 24.21 7.31 -1.67
N ALA A 391 23.81 6.22 -1.01
CA ALA A 391 22.95 5.17 -1.58
C ALA A 391 21.50 5.66 -1.79
N GLU A 392 20.76 5.03 -2.73
CA GLU A 392 19.31 5.28 -2.90
C GLU A 392 18.49 4.77 -1.70
N ASP A 393 18.95 3.70 -1.04
CA ASP A 393 18.37 3.12 0.18
C ASP A 393 19.39 3.11 1.34
N PRO A 394 19.61 4.24 2.03
CA PRO A 394 20.73 4.40 2.97
C PRO A 394 20.72 3.43 4.16
N PHE A 395 19.59 3.24 4.85
CA PHE A 395 19.56 2.38 6.05
C PHE A 395 19.73 0.91 5.71
N GLN A 396 19.14 0.45 4.60
CA GLN A 396 19.39 -0.90 4.09
C GLN A 396 20.85 -1.07 3.66
N CYS A 397 21.44 -0.07 2.98
CA CYS A 397 22.85 -0.09 2.58
C CYS A 397 23.79 -0.17 3.80
N LEU A 398 23.53 0.60 4.85
CA LEU A 398 24.29 0.53 6.09
C LEU A 398 24.17 -0.85 6.76
N ALA A 399 22.98 -1.45 6.75
CA ALA A 399 22.76 -2.80 7.28
C ALA A 399 23.59 -3.84 6.51
N ALA A 400 23.63 -3.74 5.18
CA ALA A 400 24.46 -4.57 4.33
C ALA A 400 25.96 -4.34 4.56
N CYS A 401 26.41 -3.08 4.72
CA CYS A 401 27.80 -2.75 5.03
C CYS A 401 28.25 -3.42 6.33
N ILE A 402 27.40 -3.34 7.36
CA ILE A 402 27.64 -3.97 8.67
C ILE A 402 27.77 -5.49 8.53
N ASN A 403 26.81 -6.14 7.87
CA ASN A 403 26.82 -7.60 7.76
C ASN A 403 27.98 -8.11 6.89
N LEU A 404 28.31 -7.40 5.80
CA LEU A 404 29.44 -7.74 4.95
C LEU A 404 30.76 -7.56 5.68
N SER A 405 30.90 -6.50 6.49
CA SER A 405 32.10 -6.25 7.30
C SER A 405 32.32 -7.35 8.34
N GLU A 406 31.26 -7.80 9.01
CA GLU A 406 31.31 -8.93 9.94
C GLU A 406 31.77 -10.22 9.23
N ALA A 407 31.23 -10.49 8.04
CA ALA A 407 31.60 -11.66 7.26
C ALA A 407 33.06 -11.62 6.79
N LEU A 408 33.53 -10.49 6.25
CA LEU A 408 34.89 -10.35 5.72
C LEU A 408 35.97 -10.35 6.81
N ARG A 409 35.63 -9.99 8.05
CA ARG A 409 36.54 -10.05 9.21
C ARG A 409 36.58 -11.43 9.87
N SER A 410 35.64 -12.31 9.54
CA SER A 410 35.64 -13.70 10.01
C SER A 410 36.77 -14.49 9.35
N CYS A 411 37.42 -15.39 10.09
CA CYS A 411 38.41 -16.32 9.53
C CYS A 411 37.78 -17.25 8.47
N THR A 412 36.47 -17.46 8.54
CA THR A 412 35.69 -18.26 7.58
C THR A 412 34.43 -17.48 7.19
N PRO A 413 34.51 -16.56 6.21
CA PRO A 413 33.39 -15.71 5.80
C PRO A 413 32.11 -16.50 5.47
N GLU A 414 32.26 -17.66 4.81
CA GLU A 414 31.16 -18.54 4.41
C GLU A 414 30.37 -19.12 5.61
N ALA A 415 30.99 -19.26 6.78
CA ALA A 415 30.34 -19.76 7.99
C ALA A 415 29.63 -18.66 8.79
N THR A 416 29.78 -17.39 8.39
CA THR A 416 29.16 -16.25 9.07
C THR A 416 27.65 -16.35 8.95
N ILE A 417 26.97 -16.29 10.09
CA ILE A 417 25.50 -16.35 10.16
C ILE A 417 24.95 -14.97 9.78
N SER A 418 24.26 -14.89 8.64
CA SER A 418 23.58 -13.69 8.19
C SER A 418 22.08 -13.78 8.45
N HIS A 419 21.52 -12.65 8.89
CA HIS A 419 20.09 -12.44 9.08
C HIS A 419 19.49 -11.52 8.00
N MET A 420 20.34 -11.00 7.11
CA MET A 420 19.96 -10.01 6.12
C MET A 420 19.06 -10.64 5.05
N PRO A 421 17.85 -10.08 4.81
CA PRO A 421 17.10 -10.39 3.61
C PRO A 421 17.84 -9.81 2.39
N VAL A 422 18.09 -10.64 1.37
CA VAL A 422 18.60 -10.20 0.07
C VAL A 422 17.44 -10.11 -0.91
N HIS A 423 17.33 -8.97 -1.58
CA HIS A 423 16.21 -8.65 -2.46
C HIS A 423 16.49 -9.03 -3.90
N GLN A 424 15.51 -9.60 -4.58
CA GLN A 424 15.50 -9.82 -6.02
C GLN A 424 14.24 -9.14 -6.59
N ASP A 425 14.44 -8.12 -7.44
CA ASP A 425 13.37 -7.24 -7.92
C ASP A 425 13.01 -7.52 -9.37
N GLY A 426 11.70 -7.58 -9.67
CA GLY A 426 11.21 -7.71 -11.04
C GLY A 426 11.51 -6.48 -11.89
N SER A 427 12.11 -6.69 -13.07
CA SER A 427 12.47 -5.62 -14.02
C SER A 427 11.24 -5.04 -14.73
N CYS A 428 10.51 -4.14 -14.07
CA CYS A 428 9.21 -3.63 -14.50
C CYS A 428 8.16 -4.76 -14.63
N ASN A 429 7.85 -5.38 -13.49
CA ASN A 429 7.06 -6.61 -13.41
C ASN A 429 5.72 -6.58 -14.16
N GLY A 430 5.01 -5.45 -14.19
CA GLY A 430 3.79 -5.30 -15.00
C GLY A 430 4.00 -5.54 -16.51
N LEU A 431 5.13 -5.07 -17.08
CA LEU A 431 5.48 -5.35 -18.48
C LEU A 431 5.97 -6.78 -18.67
N GLN A 432 6.66 -7.38 -17.69
CA GLN A 432 7.02 -8.81 -17.73
C GLN A 432 5.76 -9.67 -17.88
N HIS A 433 4.74 -9.40 -17.07
CA HIS A 433 3.45 -10.09 -17.16
C HIS A 433 2.74 -9.87 -18.50
N TYR A 434 2.78 -8.66 -19.08
CA TYR A 434 2.21 -8.44 -20.41
C TYR A 434 3.00 -9.11 -21.54
N ALA A 435 4.33 -9.08 -21.49
CA ALA A 435 5.18 -9.74 -22.49
C ALA A 435 4.95 -11.26 -22.47
N ALA A 436 4.78 -11.86 -21.28
CA ALA A 436 4.43 -13.28 -21.14
C ALA A 436 3.01 -13.59 -21.65
N LEU A 437 2.01 -12.77 -21.32
CA LEU A 437 0.63 -12.94 -21.84
C LEU A 437 0.57 -12.86 -23.38
N GLY A 438 1.31 -11.89 -23.95
CA GLY A 438 1.33 -11.63 -25.38
C GLY A 438 2.33 -12.45 -26.17
N ARG A 439 3.20 -13.23 -25.51
CA ARG A 439 4.36 -13.90 -26.12
C ARG A 439 5.19 -12.94 -26.98
N ASP A 440 5.38 -11.71 -26.50
CA ASP A 440 6.06 -10.63 -27.22
C ASP A 440 7.58 -10.72 -27.03
N LYS A 441 8.30 -11.18 -28.06
CA LYS A 441 9.75 -11.44 -28.00
C LYS A 441 10.57 -10.17 -27.77
N LEU A 442 10.24 -9.07 -28.44
CA LEU A 442 10.95 -7.79 -28.28
C LEU A 442 10.66 -7.19 -26.91
N GLY A 443 9.38 -7.23 -26.50
CA GLY A 443 8.97 -6.81 -25.17
C GLY A 443 9.66 -7.64 -24.08
N ALA A 444 9.75 -8.97 -24.26
CA ALA A 444 10.38 -9.91 -23.35
C ALA A 444 11.88 -9.62 -23.15
N ALA A 445 12.62 -9.35 -24.23
CA ALA A 445 14.02 -8.95 -24.14
C ALA A 445 14.20 -7.62 -23.39
N ALA A 446 13.32 -6.64 -23.62
CA ALA A 446 13.40 -5.33 -22.97
C ALA A 446 13.17 -5.37 -21.44
N VAL A 447 12.53 -6.43 -20.94
CA VAL A 447 12.16 -6.60 -19.52
C VAL A 447 12.80 -7.83 -18.87
N ASN A 448 13.91 -8.30 -19.45
CA ASN A 448 14.74 -9.38 -18.93
C ASN A 448 14.03 -10.74 -18.80
N LEU A 449 13.01 -11.02 -19.63
CA LEU A 449 12.49 -12.39 -19.76
C LEU A 449 13.41 -13.28 -20.61
N VAL A 450 14.26 -12.66 -21.45
CA VAL A 450 15.31 -13.32 -22.23
C VAL A 450 16.65 -13.08 -21.53
N ALA A 451 17.52 -14.09 -21.53
CA ALA A 451 18.86 -13.96 -21.00
C ALA A 451 19.69 -12.91 -21.77
N GLY A 452 20.54 -12.18 -21.05
CA GLY A 452 21.48 -11.24 -21.62
C GLY A 452 22.68 -11.06 -20.70
N ASP A 453 23.79 -10.51 -21.22
CA ASP A 453 25.05 -10.37 -20.46
C ASP A 453 24.94 -9.36 -19.30
N LYS A 454 24.09 -8.35 -19.47
CA LYS A 454 23.78 -7.31 -18.48
C LYS A 454 22.28 -7.08 -18.43
N PRO A 455 21.73 -6.57 -17.31
CA PRO A 455 20.31 -6.27 -17.22
C PRO A 455 19.89 -5.23 -18.26
N ALA A 456 18.85 -5.54 -19.04
CA ALA A 456 18.18 -4.57 -19.88
C ALA A 456 17.46 -3.52 -19.01
N ASP A 457 17.49 -2.26 -19.46
CA ASP A 457 16.84 -1.14 -18.79
C ASP A 457 15.77 -0.53 -19.70
N VAL A 458 14.56 -1.08 -19.62
CA VAL A 458 13.39 -0.62 -20.38
C VAL A 458 13.18 0.89 -20.30
N TYR A 459 13.50 1.50 -19.16
CA TYR A 459 13.33 2.93 -18.95
C TYR A 459 14.31 3.75 -19.78
N SER A 460 15.57 3.32 -19.87
CA SER A 460 16.58 3.97 -20.72
C SER A 460 16.26 3.76 -22.20
N GLY A 461 15.78 2.56 -22.58
CA GLY A 461 15.31 2.30 -23.96
C GLY A 461 14.16 3.22 -24.37
N ILE A 462 13.16 3.40 -23.49
CA ILE A 462 12.05 4.33 -23.74
C ILE A 462 12.53 5.79 -23.75
N ALA A 463 13.43 6.17 -22.85
CA ALA A 463 14.00 7.52 -22.83
C ALA A 463 14.72 7.85 -24.15
N ALA A 464 15.51 6.90 -24.67
CA ALA A 464 16.16 7.03 -25.98
C ALA A 464 15.13 7.20 -27.11
N ARG A 465 14.09 6.37 -27.12
CA ARG A 465 13.02 6.50 -28.12
C ARG A 465 12.27 7.82 -28.04
N VAL A 466 11.99 8.31 -26.83
CA VAL A 466 11.39 9.64 -26.61
C VAL A 466 12.31 10.74 -27.14
N LEU A 467 13.61 10.64 -26.84
CA LEU A 467 14.60 11.61 -27.32
C LEU A 467 14.65 11.64 -28.85
N ASP A 468 14.60 10.49 -29.52
CA ASP A 468 14.58 10.41 -30.99
C ASP A 468 13.32 11.02 -31.62
N ILE A 469 12.16 10.82 -31.00
CA ILE A 469 10.92 11.49 -31.44
C ILE A 469 11.06 13.01 -31.25
N MET A 470 11.54 13.47 -30.09
CA MET A 470 11.71 14.90 -29.83
C MET A 470 12.76 15.54 -30.74
N LYS A 471 13.86 14.85 -31.07
CA LYS A 471 14.87 15.36 -32.01
C LYS A 471 14.29 15.58 -33.40
N ARG A 472 13.44 14.66 -33.88
CA ARG A 472 12.73 14.82 -35.16
C ARG A 472 11.75 16.00 -35.11
N ASP A 473 10.88 16.04 -34.11
CA ASP A 473 9.91 17.13 -33.95
C ASP A 473 10.59 18.50 -33.83
N ALA A 474 11.76 18.59 -33.20
CA ALA A 474 12.50 19.84 -33.03
C ALA A 474 13.11 20.39 -34.35
N GLN A 475 13.36 19.53 -35.33
CA GLN A 475 13.88 19.91 -36.65
C GLN A 475 12.78 20.47 -37.56
N GLU A 476 11.51 20.23 -37.25
CA GLU A 476 10.39 20.77 -38.00
C GLU A 476 10.21 22.28 -37.80
N ASP A 477 9.52 22.93 -38.74
CA ASP A 477 9.20 24.35 -38.66
C ASP A 477 8.08 24.58 -37.61
N PRO A 478 8.32 25.39 -36.56
CA PRO A 478 7.30 25.76 -35.58
C PRO A 478 6.00 26.32 -36.16
N ALA A 479 6.04 26.94 -37.34
CA ALA A 479 4.85 27.44 -38.01
C ALA A 479 3.93 26.31 -38.51
N THR A 480 4.48 25.13 -38.78
CA THR A 480 3.75 23.94 -39.27
C THR A 480 3.50 22.91 -38.16
N ASN A 481 4.43 22.76 -37.22
CA ASN A 481 4.27 21.89 -36.05
C ASN A 481 4.54 22.66 -34.74
N PRO A 482 3.49 23.03 -33.99
CA PRO A 482 3.64 23.70 -32.69
C PRO A 482 4.47 22.90 -31.67
N ASN A 483 4.58 21.57 -31.83
CA ASN A 483 5.38 20.74 -30.95
C ASN A 483 6.89 20.98 -31.11
N ALA A 484 7.36 21.55 -32.22
CA ALA A 484 8.78 21.80 -32.45
C ALA A 484 9.41 22.68 -31.35
N LEU A 485 8.67 23.70 -30.86
CA LEU A 485 9.12 24.55 -29.76
C LEU A 485 9.22 23.79 -28.43
N HIS A 486 8.25 22.92 -28.15
CA HIS A 486 8.25 22.10 -26.93
C HIS A 486 9.35 21.05 -26.98
N ALA A 487 9.61 20.46 -28.14
CA ALA A 487 10.69 19.52 -28.35
C ALA A 487 12.05 20.17 -28.13
N ARG A 488 12.31 21.34 -28.73
CA ARG A 488 13.55 22.12 -28.52
C ARG A 488 13.80 22.43 -27.03
N LEU A 489 12.75 22.77 -26.29
CA LEU A 489 12.83 23.04 -24.85
C LEU A 489 13.19 21.80 -24.02
N LEU A 490 12.72 20.62 -24.43
CA LEU A 490 12.78 19.40 -23.63
C LEU A 490 13.89 18.43 -24.01
N ILE A 491 14.52 18.54 -25.19
CA ILE A 491 15.54 17.60 -25.65
C ILE A 491 16.64 17.36 -24.59
N ASN A 492 17.12 18.41 -23.94
CA ASN A 492 18.18 18.32 -22.92
C ASN A 492 17.66 17.86 -21.54
N GLN A 493 16.35 17.62 -21.41
CA GLN A 493 15.70 17.19 -20.17
C GLN A 493 15.29 15.72 -20.20
N VAL A 494 15.37 15.04 -21.36
CA VAL A 494 14.96 13.65 -21.49
C VAL A 494 16.04 12.71 -20.95
N ASP A 495 15.72 12.00 -19.89
CA ASP A 495 16.54 10.92 -19.34
C ASP A 495 15.65 9.83 -18.72
N ARG A 496 16.30 8.78 -18.20
CA ARG A 496 15.66 7.69 -17.48
C ARG A 496 14.75 8.17 -16.34
N LYS A 497 15.21 9.13 -15.52
CA LYS A 497 14.48 9.61 -14.32
C LYS A 497 13.20 10.35 -14.70
N LEU A 498 13.18 11.05 -15.83
CA LEU A 498 12.00 11.74 -16.35
C LEU A 498 10.87 10.74 -16.70
N VAL A 499 11.20 9.66 -17.39
CA VAL A 499 10.21 8.70 -17.93
C VAL A 499 9.88 7.55 -16.98
N LYS A 500 10.78 7.16 -16.07
CA LYS A 500 10.67 5.98 -15.18
C LYS A 500 9.29 5.86 -14.53
N GLN A 501 8.83 6.93 -13.86
CA GLN A 501 7.56 6.89 -13.14
C GLN A 501 6.35 6.72 -14.07
N THR A 502 6.34 7.43 -15.21
CA THR A 502 5.26 7.35 -16.19
C THR A 502 5.19 5.96 -16.81
N VAL A 503 6.32 5.40 -17.22
CA VAL A 503 6.40 4.04 -17.78
C VAL A 503 5.91 3.01 -16.75
N MET A 504 6.47 3.05 -15.54
CA MET A 504 6.14 2.12 -14.46
C MET A 504 4.66 2.15 -14.09
N THR A 505 4.03 3.32 -14.12
CA THR A 505 2.62 3.46 -13.69
C THR A 505 1.60 3.35 -14.82
N SER A 506 2.02 3.51 -16.09
CA SER A 506 1.13 3.40 -17.26
C SER A 506 0.60 1.97 -17.44
N VAL A 507 1.44 0.96 -17.21
CA VAL A 507 1.00 -0.45 -17.22
C VAL A 507 0.00 -0.77 -16.11
N TYR A 508 -0.01 0.05 -15.06
CA TYR A 508 -0.95 -0.01 -13.95
C TYR A 508 -2.11 0.99 -14.09
N GLY A 509 -2.39 1.45 -15.32
CA GLY A 509 -3.62 2.17 -15.67
C GLY A 509 -3.60 3.65 -15.32
N VAL A 510 -2.42 4.25 -15.19
CA VAL A 510 -2.31 5.72 -15.13
C VAL A 510 -2.88 6.34 -16.41
N THR A 511 -3.73 7.33 -16.23
CA THR A 511 -4.30 8.10 -17.35
C THR A 511 -3.30 9.13 -17.86
N TYR A 512 -3.52 9.65 -19.07
CA TYR A 512 -2.74 10.75 -19.63
C TYR A 512 -2.56 11.94 -18.65
N VAL A 513 -3.62 12.30 -17.92
CA VAL A 513 -3.56 13.39 -16.92
C VAL A 513 -2.58 13.06 -15.79
N GLY A 514 -2.63 11.82 -15.29
CA GLY A 514 -1.69 11.35 -14.27
C GLY A 514 -0.25 11.27 -14.78
N ALA A 515 -0.03 10.79 -16.01
CA ALA A 515 1.28 10.74 -16.65
C ALA A 515 1.88 12.15 -16.82
N ARG A 516 1.08 13.10 -17.29
CA ARG A 516 1.47 14.52 -17.37
C ARG A 516 1.87 15.06 -16.00
N ASP A 517 1.08 14.82 -14.96
CA ASP A 517 1.37 15.36 -13.62
C ASP A 517 2.65 14.77 -13.01
N GLN A 518 2.93 13.49 -13.29
CA GLN A 518 4.18 12.84 -12.91
C GLN A 518 5.39 13.50 -13.60
N ILE A 519 5.32 13.69 -14.92
CA ILE A 519 6.37 14.36 -15.69
C ILE A 519 6.52 15.82 -15.28
N LYS A 520 5.42 16.54 -15.09
CA LYS A 520 5.43 17.93 -14.62
C LYS A 520 6.17 18.07 -13.30
N ARG A 521 5.93 17.17 -12.35
CA ARG A 521 6.64 17.15 -11.07
C ARG A 521 8.15 16.94 -11.27
N ARG A 522 8.55 15.97 -12.11
CA ARG A 522 9.97 15.72 -12.41
C ARG A 522 10.67 16.88 -13.13
N LEU A 523 9.97 17.57 -14.03
CA LEU A 523 10.49 18.78 -14.67
C LEU A 523 10.60 19.94 -13.67
N LYS A 524 9.62 20.08 -12.77
CA LYS A 524 9.64 21.10 -11.71
C LYS A 524 10.81 20.91 -10.74
N GLU A 525 11.11 19.66 -10.36
CA GLU A 525 12.26 19.31 -9.51
C GLU A 525 13.60 19.75 -10.13
N ARG A 526 13.70 19.83 -11.46
CA ARG A 526 14.92 20.23 -12.18
C ARG A 526 15.10 21.75 -12.30
N GLY A 527 14.04 22.53 -12.10
CA GLY A 527 14.08 23.99 -12.23
C GLY A 527 14.37 24.53 -13.64
N ALA A 528 14.38 23.69 -14.68
CA ALA A 528 14.79 24.07 -16.03
C ALA A 528 13.77 24.95 -16.77
N ILE A 529 12.50 24.98 -16.33
CA ILE A 529 11.42 25.78 -16.92
C ILE A 529 10.79 26.61 -15.80
N ALA A 530 11.05 27.91 -15.79
CA ALA A 530 10.57 28.83 -14.75
C ALA A 530 9.08 29.19 -14.89
N ASP A 531 8.58 29.31 -16.11
CA ASP A 531 7.18 29.64 -16.37
C ASP A 531 6.27 28.41 -16.18
N ASP A 532 5.32 28.52 -15.25
CA ASP A 532 4.40 27.42 -14.88
C ASP A 532 3.44 27.03 -16.02
N THR A 533 3.14 27.97 -16.92
CA THR A 533 2.29 27.75 -18.10
C THR A 533 3.06 26.95 -19.15
N GLN A 534 4.26 27.38 -19.50
CA GLN A 534 5.17 26.69 -20.41
C GLN A 534 5.53 25.29 -19.87
N LEU A 535 5.78 25.17 -18.56
CA LEU A 535 6.01 23.90 -17.89
C LEU A 535 4.81 22.95 -18.04
N PHE A 536 3.59 23.47 -17.91
CA PHE A 536 2.39 22.67 -18.11
C PHE A 536 2.28 22.16 -19.56
N VAL A 537 2.46 23.04 -20.55
CA VAL A 537 2.35 22.64 -21.96
C VAL A 537 3.48 21.69 -22.36
N ALA A 538 4.72 21.94 -21.92
CA ALA A 538 5.86 21.05 -22.12
C ALA A 538 5.59 19.66 -21.52
N SER A 539 5.03 19.60 -20.30
CA SER A 539 4.67 18.32 -19.66
C SER A 539 3.59 17.55 -20.43
N CYS A 540 2.65 18.24 -21.09
CA CYS A 540 1.65 17.61 -21.96
C CYS A 540 2.31 16.93 -23.17
N TYR A 541 3.19 17.65 -23.85
CA TYR A 541 3.94 17.12 -24.99
C TYR A 541 4.80 15.92 -24.58
N ALA A 542 5.63 16.07 -23.54
CA ALA A 542 6.48 14.99 -23.03
C ALA A 542 5.69 13.74 -22.62
N ALA A 543 4.54 13.89 -21.96
CA ALA A 543 3.68 12.77 -21.59
C ALA A 543 3.12 12.03 -22.82
N ARG A 544 2.66 12.78 -23.83
CA ARG A 544 2.15 12.18 -25.07
C ARG A 544 3.26 11.41 -25.79
N THR A 545 4.43 12.01 -25.95
CA THR A 545 5.59 11.37 -26.61
C THR A 545 6.03 10.12 -25.86
N THR A 546 6.07 10.17 -24.52
CA THR A 546 6.41 9.00 -23.68
C THR A 546 5.41 7.85 -23.86
N LEU A 547 4.11 8.14 -23.87
CA LEU A 547 3.07 7.12 -24.08
C LEU A 547 3.09 6.55 -25.50
N THR A 548 3.42 7.38 -26.50
CA THR A 548 3.62 6.92 -27.88
C THR A 548 4.80 5.96 -27.96
N ALA A 549 5.96 6.34 -27.44
CA ALA A 549 7.16 5.49 -27.41
C ALA A 549 6.91 4.15 -26.70
N LEU A 550 6.22 4.18 -25.56
CA LEU A 550 5.82 2.97 -24.84
C LEU A 550 4.91 2.07 -25.70
N GLY A 551 3.94 2.65 -26.39
CA GLY A 551 3.01 1.92 -27.24
C GLY A 551 3.65 1.35 -28.51
N GLU A 552 4.70 2.00 -29.05
CA GLU A 552 5.48 1.49 -30.18
C GLU A 552 6.35 0.29 -29.77
N MET A 553 6.93 0.32 -28.57
CA MET A 553 7.79 -0.75 -28.06
C MET A 553 7.03 -1.97 -27.54
N PHE A 554 5.83 -1.78 -26.98
CA PHE A 554 5.03 -2.85 -26.35
C PHE A 554 3.64 -2.98 -26.98
N GLN A 555 3.62 -3.30 -28.27
CA GLN A 555 2.38 -3.39 -29.06
C GLN A 555 1.46 -4.49 -28.54
N ALA A 556 1.99 -5.68 -28.22
CA ALA A 556 1.20 -6.78 -27.68
C ALA A 556 0.55 -6.40 -26.34
N ALA A 557 1.30 -5.75 -25.45
CA ALA A 557 0.77 -5.24 -24.19
C ALA A 557 -0.38 -4.24 -24.41
N ARG A 558 -0.22 -3.31 -25.37
CA ARG A 558 -1.26 -2.35 -25.74
C ARG A 558 -2.51 -3.04 -26.29
N SER A 559 -2.35 -4.05 -27.14
CA SER A 559 -3.45 -4.83 -27.70
C SER A 559 -4.23 -5.58 -26.61
N ILE A 560 -3.53 -6.23 -25.67
CA ILE A 560 -4.14 -6.92 -24.53
C ILE A 560 -4.87 -5.93 -23.60
N MET A 561 -4.25 -4.78 -23.28
CA MET A 561 -4.89 -3.72 -22.49
C MET A 561 -6.17 -3.21 -23.16
N GLY A 562 -6.14 -3.01 -24.47
CA GLY A 562 -7.30 -2.63 -25.27
C GLY A 562 -8.41 -3.69 -25.22
N TRP A 563 -8.05 -4.95 -25.44
CA TRP A 563 -8.98 -6.08 -25.40
C TRP A 563 -9.66 -6.25 -24.04
N LEU A 564 -8.89 -6.21 -22.94
CA LEU A 564 -9.43 -6.22 -21.57
C LEU A 564 -10.40 -5.05 -21.38
N GLY A 565 -10.01 -3.84 -21.81
CA GLY A 565 -10.85 -2.65 -21.74
C GLY A 565 -12.20 -2.80 -22.46
N GLU A 566 -12.21 -3.37 -23.67
CA GLU A 566 -13.45 -3.61 -24.42
C GLU A 566 -14.30 -4.72 -23.77
N CYS A 567 -13.71 -5.80 -23.26
CA CYS A 567 -14.44 -6.81 -22.48
C CYS A 567 -15.13 -6.19 -21.26
N ALA A 568 -14.41 -5.36 -20.51
CA ALA A 568 -14.94 -4.64 -19.36
C ALA A 568 -16.07 -3.67 -19.75
N LYS A 569 -15.97 -3.04 -20.92
CA LYS A 569 -17.01 -2.15 -21.46
C LYS A 569 -18.29 -2.94 -21.76
N VAL A 570 -18.20 -4.10 -22.41
CA VAL A 570 -19.36 -4.98 -22.69
C VAL A 570 -20.08 -5.31 -21.38
N ILE A 571 -19.35 -5.79 -20.38
CA ILE A 571 -19.91 -6.19 -19.07
C ILE A 571 -20.54 -5.00 -18.34
N ALA A 572 -19.81 -3.88 -18.26
CA ALA A 572 -20.24 -2.74 -17.46
C ALA A 572 -21.37 -1.94 -18.11
N SER A 573 -21.53 -1.99 -19.43
CA SER A 573 -22.64 -1.32 -20.14
C SER A 573 -23.99 -1.94 -19.77
N GLU A 574 -24.01 -3.23 -19.47
CA GLU A 574 -25.16 -3.98 -18.94
C GLU A 574 -25.28 -3.88 -17.40
N ASN A 575 -24.63 -2.86 -16.80
CA ASN A 575 -24.64 -2.57 -15.38
C ASN A 575 -24.13 -3.73 -14.49
N GLN A 576 -23.28 -4.61 -15.03
CA GLN A 576 -22.58 -5.64 -14.26
C GLN A 576 -21.14 -5.21 -13.93
N PRO A 577 -20.63 -5.52 -12.73
CA PRO A 577 -19.22 -5.28 -12.43
C PRO A 577 -18.35 -6.37 -13.07
N VAL A 578 -17.14 -6.00 -13.47
CA VAL A 578 -16.16 -6.99 -13.95
C VAL A 578 -15.72 -7.86 -12.78
N ARG A 579 -15.72 -9.17 -13.01
CA ARG A 579 -15.31 -10.19 -12.03
C ARG A 579 -14.55 -11.31 -12.74
N TRP A 580 -13.51 -11.83 -12.12
CA TRP A 580 -12.76 -12.99 -12.62
C TRP A 580 -12.28 -13.82 -11.44
N VAL A 581 -11.68 -14.97 -11.73
CA VAL A 581 -11.02 -15.82 -10.73
C VAL A 581 -9.54 -15.86 -11.09
N THR A 582 -8.66 -15.64 -10.11
CA THR A 582 -7.21 -15.74 -10.34
C THR A 582 -6.81 -17.19 -10.59
N PRO A 583 -5.62 -17.45 -11.16
CA PRO A 583 -5.11 -18.82 -11.33
C PRO A 583 -5.04 -19.62 -10.02
N LEU A 584 -4.91 -18.96 -8.87
CA LEU A 584 -4.94 -19.58 -7.54
C LEU A 584 -6.34 -19.73 -6.93
N GLY A 585 -7.40 -19.40 -7.68
CA GLY A 585 -8.79 -19.55 -7.22
C GLY A 585 -9.38 -18.36 -6.47
N LEU A 586 -8.66 -17.25 -6.29
CA LEU A 586 -9.21 -16.06 -5.62
C LEU A 586 -10.27 -15.39 -6.51
N PRO A 587 -11.52 -15.19 -6.04
CA PRO A 587 -12.51 -14.43 -6.79
C PRO A 587 -12.24 -12.92 -6.65
N VAL A 588 -12.06 -12.24 -7.77
CA VAL A 588 -11.87 -10.79 -7.83
C VAL A 588 -13.11 -10.12 -8.39
N VAL A 589 -13.56 -9.05 -7.74
CA VAL A 589 -14.69 -8.22 -8.19
C VAL A 589 -14.30 -6.74 -8.13
N GLN A 590 -14.42 -6.02 -9.24
CA GLN A 590 -14.15 -4.58 -9.26
C GLN A 590 -15.25 -3.80 -8.50
N PRO A 591 -14.89 -2.98 -7.48
CA PRO A 591 -15.86 -2.31 -6.61
C PRO A 591 -16.40 -1.00 -7.20
N TYR A 592 -16.17 -0.72 -8.48
CA TYR A 592 -16.43 0.61 -9.07
C TYR A 592 -17.91 0.81 -9.39
N ARG A 593 -18.65 1.25 -8.37
CA ARG A 593 -20.06 1.64 -8.41
C ARG A 593 -20.21 3.12 -8.08
N GLN A 594 -21.32 3.72 -8.54
CA GLN A 594 -21.66 5.07 -8.14
C GLN A 594 -21.92 5.10 -6.63
N LEU A 595 -21.46 6.17 -5.99
CA LEU A 595 -21.62 6.35 -4.55
C LEU A 595 -22.83 7.26 -4.30
N GLY A 596 -23.87 6.69 -3.71
CA GLY A 596 -25.00 7.40 -3.17
C GLY A 596 -24.61 8.12 -1.88
N ARG A 597 -25.37 9.16 -1.55
CA ARG A 597 -25.24 9.88 -0.28
C ARG A 597 -26.32 9.40 0.68
N HIS A 598 -25.92 9.05 1.88
CA HIS A 598 -26.84 8.74 2.96
C HIS A 598 -26.59 9.73 4.11
N LEU A 599 -27.59 10.55 4.40
CA LEU A 599 -27.52 11.56 5.45
C LEU A 599 -27.93 10.94 6.78
N ILE A 600 -27.08 11.07 7.79
CA ILE A 600 -27.37 10.64 9.16
C ILE A 600 -27.33 11.87 10.05
N LYS A 601 -28.46 12.14 10.70
CA LYS A 601 -28.54 13.13 11.78
C LYS A 601 -27.83 12.57 13.00
N THR A 602 -26.81 13.29 13.47
CA THR A 602 -26.07 13.01 14.71
C THR A 602 -26.25 14.15 15.69
N SER A 603 -25.61 14.07 16.87
CA SER A 603 -25.71 15.11 17.89
C SER A 603 -24.90 16.37 17.56
N LEU A 604 -23.80 16.26 16.81
CA LEU A 604 -22.99 17.42 16.39
C LEU A 604 -23.41 18.01 15.04
N GLN A 605 -23.71 17.15 14.05
CA GLN A 605 -24.00 17.59 12.68
C GLN A 605 -24.74 16.53 11.85
N MET A 606 -25.19 16.90 10.66
CA MET A 606 -25.62 15.90 9.66
C MET A 606 -24.40 15.37 8.91
N LEU A 607 -24.09 14.08 9.10
CA LEU A 607 -23.01 13.43 8.38
C LEU A 607 -23.51 12.85 7.06
N THR A 608 -22.76 13.12 5.99
CA THR A 608 -22.99 12.47 4.69
C THR A 608 -22.10 11.26 4.56
N LEU A 609 -22.66 10.06 4.69
CA LEU A 609 -21.95 8.83 4.39
C LEU A 609 -22.09 8.46 2.92
N GLN A 610 -21.04 7.87 2.37
CA GLN A 610 -21.08 7.27 1.04
C GLN A 610 -21.58 5.83 1.16
N ARG A 611 -22.51 5.46 0.28
CA ARG A 611 -23.03 4.10 0.18
C ARG A 611 -23.03 3.68 -1.29
N GLU A 612 -22.55 2.49 -1.59
CA GLU A 612 -22.59 1.94 -2.95
C GLU A 612 -24.04 1.87 -3.44
N THR A 613 -24.29 2.37 -4.65
CA THR A 613 -25.55 2.12 -5.38
C THR A 613 -25.40 0.89 -6.26
N ASP A 614 -26.51 0.42 -6.81
CA ASP A 614 -26.50 -0.69 -7.76
C ASP A 614 -25.99 -0.30 -9.16
N LYS A 615 -25.70 0.99 -9.39
CA LYS A 615 -25.22 1.50 -10.68
C LYS A 615 -23.70 1.42 -10.79
N VAL A 616 -23.22 0.72 -11.81
CA VAL A 616 -21.80 0.52 -12.11
C VAL A 616 -21.20 1.74 -12.82
N MET A 617 -19.94 2.06 -12.52
CA MET A 617 -19.20 3.12 -13.21
C MET A 617 -18.46 2.57 -14.43
N VAL A 618 -19.14 2.51 -15.59
CA VAL A 618 -18.62 1.93 -16.85
C VAL A 618 -17.20 2.39 -17.18
N LYS A 619 -16.97 3.72 -17.21
CA LYS A 619 -15.66 4.29 -17.51
C LYS A 619 -14.57 3.76 -16.57
N ARG A 620 -14.85 3.65 -15.27
CA ARG A 620 -13.88 3.23 -14.26
C ARG A 620 -13.63 1.73 -14.28
N GLN A 621 -14.65 0.91 -14.52
CA GLN A 621 -14.49 -0.54 -14.74
C GLN A 621 -13.55 -0.79 -15.92
N ARG A 622 -13.84 -0.16 -17.07
CA ARG A 622 -13.01 -0.25 -18.29
C ARG A 622 -11.55 0.13 -18.04
N THR A 623 -11.28 1.31 -17.50
CA THR A 623 -9.90 1.80 -17.34
C THR A 623 -9.12 1.04 -16.25
N ALA A 624 -9.80 0.48 -15.26
CA ALA A 624 -9.14 -0.19 -14.15
C ALA A 624 -9.05 -1.71 -14.32
N PHE A 625 -9.68 -2.31 -15.34
CA PHE A 625 -9.63 -3.75 -15.52
C PHE A 625 -8.24 -4.26 -15.91
N PRO A 626 -7.58 -3.72 -16.95
CA PRO A 626 -6.22 -4.13 -17.29
C PRO A 626 -5.24 -4.12 -16.10
N PRO A 627 -5.12 -3.01 -15.34
CA PRO A 627 -4.17 -3.00 -14.23
C PRO A 627 -4.59 -3.89 -13.07
N ASN A 628 -5.87 -4.04 -12.77
CA ASN A 628 -6.29 -4.95 -11.70
C ASN A 628 -6.08 -6.41 -12.08
N PHE A 629 -6.23 -6.75 -13.37
CA PHE A 629 -5.98 -8.10 -13.87
C PHE A 629 -4.50 -8.46 -13.77
N VAL A 630 -3.59 -7.59 -14.24
CA VAL A 630 -2.14 -7.79 -14.07
C VAL A 630 -1.73 -7.85 -12.61
N HIS A 631 -2.29 -6.98 -11.76
CA HIS A 631 -2.08 -7.06 -10.31
C HIS A 631 -2.57 -8.37 -9.67
N SER A 632 -3.49 -9.08 -10.31
CA SER A 632 -3.93 -10.38 -9.80
C SER A 632 -3.02 -11.52 -10.24
N LEU A 633 -2.32 -11.35 -11.37
CA LEU A 633 -1.30 -12.28 -11.86
C LEU A 633 0.01 -12.11 -11.08
N ASP A 634 0.43 -10.87 -10.78
CA ASP A 634 1.62 -10.63 -9.94
C ASP A 634 1.45 -11.21 -8.53
N GLY A 635 0.28 -11.02 -7.92
CA GLY A 635 -0.04 -11.60 -6.63
C GLY A 635 -0.06 -13.13 -6.69
N SER A 636 -0.56 -13.70 -7.78
CA SER A 636 -0.56 -15.16 -7.98
C SER A 636 0.86 -15.71 -8.11
N HIS A 637 1.72 -15.09 -8.92
CA HIS A 637 3.12 -15.48 -9.07
C HIS A 637 3.89 -15.41 -7.75
N MET A 638 3.72 -14.31 -6.98
CA MET A 638 4.35 -14.15 -5.67
C MET A 638 3.86 -15.21 -4.67
N MET A 639 2.56 -15.49 -4.63
CA MET A 639 2.01 -16.53 -3.75
C MET A 639 2.49 -17.93 -4.13
N MET A 640 2.55 -18.27 -5.42
CA MET A 640 3.08 -19.54 -5.91
C MET A 640 4.56 -19.71 -5.53
N THR A 641 5.34 -18.66 -5.71
CA THR A 641 6.77 -18.63 -5.35
C THR A 641 6.96 -18.78 -3.85
N ALA A 642 6.22 -18.04 -3.03
CA ALA A 642 6.31 -18.10 -1.57
C ALA A 642 6.07 -19.53 -1.03
N VAL A 643 5.01 -20.20 -1.51
CA VAL A 643 4.67 -21.57 -1.11
C VAL A 643 5.76 -22.55 -1.55
N ALA A 644 6.28 -22.40 -2.78
CA ALA A 644 7.34 -23.25 -3.29
C ALA A 644 8.66 -23.08 -2.53
N CYS A 645 9.05 -21.84 -2.22
CA CYS A 645 10.21 -21.53 -1.37
C CYS A 645 10.08 -22.18 0.01
N LYS A 646 8.93 -22.06 0.66
CA LYS A 646 8.68 -22.72 1.95
C LYS A 646 8.82 -24.24 1.86
N LYS A 647 8.32 -24.87 0.79
CA LYS A 647 8.46 -26.32 0.56
C LYS A 647 9.91 -26.74 0.35
N ALA A 648 10.72 -25.89 -0.27
CA ALA A 648 12.16 -26.05 -0.39
C ALA A 648 12.93 -25.67 0.91
N GLY A 649 12.24 -25.23 1.96
CA GLY A 649 12.83 -24.88 3.24
C GLY A 649 13.50 -23.49 3.26
N LEU A 650 13.12 -22.57 2.38
CA LEU A 650 13.62 -21.19 2.35
C LEU A 650 12.70 -20.26 3.17
N ASN A 651 13.29 -19.24 3.79
CA ASN A 651 12.52 -18.12 4.34
C ASN A 651 12.18 -17.15 3.21
N PHE A 652 10.91 -16.80 3.07
CA PHE A 652 10.43 -15.92 2.01
C PHE A 652 9.71 -14.71 2.59
N ALA A 653 10.02 -13.53 2.07
CA ALA A 653 9.22 -12.33 2.21
C ALA A 653 9.03 -11.66 0.86
N GLY A 654 7.87 -11.05 0.65
CA GLY A 654 7.56 -10.34 -0.59
C GLY A 654 7.11 -8.91 -0.33
N VAL A 655 7.68 -7.96 -1.08
CA VAL A 655 7.14 -6.61 -1.26
C VAL A 655 6.60 -6.52 -2.68
N HIS A 656 5.43 -7.12 -2.89
CA HIS A 656 4.80 -7.24 -4.21
C HIS A 656 5.70 -7.93 -5.24
N ASP A 657 6.45 -7.18 -6.04
CA ASP A 657 7.36 -7.62 -7.10
C ASP A 657 8.84 -7.67 -6.68
N SER A 658 9.11 -7.54 -5.38
CA SER A 658 10.43 -7.75 -4.76
C SER A 658 10.40 -8.99 -3.86
N TYR A 659 11.22 -10.00 -4.14
CA TYR A 659 11.25 -11.28 -3.42
C TYR A 659 12.52 -11.40 -2.60
N TRP A 660 12.37 -11.72 -1.32
CA TRP A 660 13.45 -11.68 -0.34
C TRP A 660 13.65 -13.05 0.31
N THR A 661 14.90 -13.45 0.44
CA THR A 661 15.35 -14.66 1.14
C THR A 661 16.73 -14.42 1.77
N HIS A 662 17.28 -15.39 2.50
CA HIS A 662 18.66 -15.33 2.97
C HIS A 662 19.65 -15.36 1.81
N ALA A 663 20.81 -14.71 1.95
CA ALA A 663 21.81 -14.61 0.90
C ALA A 663 22.26 -15.98 0.32
N CYS A 664 22.35 -17.01 1.16
CA CYS A 664 22.73 -18.37 0.75
C CYS A 664 21.69 -19.05 -0.15
N ASP A 665 20.44 -18.59 -0.08
CA ASP A 665 19.28 -19.23 -0.71
C ASP A 665 18.83 -18.51 -2.00
N VAL A 666 19.49 -17.41 -2.37
CA VAL A 666 19.07 -16.56 -3.50
C VAL A 666 19.09 -17.33 -4.82
N ASP A 667 20.10 -18.17 -5.07
CA ASP A 667 20.16 -18.97 -6.30
C ASP A 667 18.97 -19.93 -6.42
N GLU A 668 18.61 -20.59 -5.32
CA GLU A 668 17.48 -21.53 -5.29
C GLU A 668 16.14 -20.80 -5.39
N MET A 669 15.99 -19.65 -4.72
CA MET A 669 14.81 -18.80 -4.89
C MET A 669 14.67 -18.32 -6.35
N ASN A 670 15.77 -17.94 -6.99
CA ASN A 670 15.80 -17.51 -8.38
C ASN A 670 15.40 -18.61 -9.37
N ARG A 671 15.81 -19.86 -9.10
CA ARG A 671 15.32 -21.04 -9.84
C ARG A 671 13.80 -21.20 -9.67
N ILE A 672 13.33 -21.24 -8.42
CA ILE A 672 11.91 -21.43 -8.08
C ILE A 672 11.03 -20.33 -8.68
N LEU A 673 11.43 -19.06 -8.58
CA LEU A 673 10.61 -17.95 -9.09
C LEU A 673 10.46 -18.00 -10.62
N ARG A 674 11.49 -18.43 -11.36
CA ARG A 674 11.42 -18.59 -12.81
C ARG A 674 10.51 -19.75 -13.18
N GLU A 675 10.65 -20.89 -12.50
CA GLU A 675 9.79 -22.06 -12.69
C GLU A 675 8.32 -21.73 -12.44
N LYS A 676 8.01 -21.03 -11.34
CA LYS A 676 6.62 -20.64 -11.02
C LYS A 676 6.07 -19.59 -11.97
N PHE A 677 6.91 -18.74 -12.55
CA PHE A 677 6.49 -17.81 -13.60
C PHE A 677 6.11 -18.57 -14.88
N VAL A 678 6.96 -19.50 -15.32
CA VAL A 678 6.68 -20.33 -16.50
C VAL A 678 5.42 -21.17 -16.28
N GLU A 679 5.30 -21.87 -15.15
CA GLU A 679 4.12 -22.66 -14.78
C GLU A 679 2.83 -21.83 -14.83
N LEU A 680 2.86 -20.59 -14.30
CA LEU A 680 1.71 -19.69 -14.35
C LEU A 680 1.26 -19.40 -15.78
N TYR A 681 2.20 -19.19 -16.69
CA TYR A 681 1.95 -18.74 -18.07
C TYR A 681 1.90 -19.85 -19.12
N GLU A 682 2.22 -21.11 -18.75
CA GLU A 682 1.86 -22.29 -19.52
C GLU A 682 0.34 -22.49 -19.56
N ALA A 683 -0.38 -22.03 -18.53
CA ALA A 683 -1.84 -22.02 -18.55
C ALA A 683 -2.39 -21.01 -19.58
N PRO A 684 -3.50 -21.33 -20.28
CA PRO A 684 -4.13 -20.44 -21.25
C PRO A 684 -4.96 -19.34 -20.56
N ILE A 685 -4.28 -18.40 -19.89
CA ILE A 685 -4.89 -17.41 -18.98
C ILE A 685 -5.95 -16.55 -19.68
N LEU A 686 -5.65 -16.00 -20.87
CA LEU A 686 -6.59 -15.12 -21.59
C LEU A 686 -7.77 -15.90 -22.17
N GLU A 687 -7.55 -17.13 -22.63
CA GLU A 687 -8.61 -18.03 -23.09
C GLU A 687 -9.54 -18.41 -21.94
N ASN A 688 -8.99 -18.82 -20.80
CA ASN A 688 -9.75 -19.15 -19.60
C ASN A 688 -10.59 -17.95 -19.13
N LEU A 689 -10.02 -16.73 -19.21
CA LEU A 689 -10.74 -15.51 -18.89
C LEU A 689 -11.91 -15.27 -19.86
N LEU A 690 -11.66 -15.36 -21.17
CA LEU A 690 -12.70 -15.18 -22.20
C LEU A 690 -13.81 -16.22 -22.06
N GLU A 691 -13.45 -17.50 -21.89
CA GLU A 691 -14.40 -18.59 -21.71
C GLU A 691 -15.23 -18.37 -20.43
N SER A 692 -14.62 -17.88 -19.34
CA SER A 692 -15.35 -17.54 -18.12
C SER A 692 -16.37 -16.42 -18.32
N PHE A 693 -16.06 -15.43 -19.15
CA PHE A 693 -16.98 -14.34 -19.51
C PHE A 693 -18.11 -14.86 -20.39
N GLN A 694 -17.82 -15.68 -21.39
CA GLN A 694 -18.83 -16.30 -22.27
C GLN A 694 -19.77 -17.22 -21.48
N LYS A 695 -19.25 -18.02 -20.54
CA LYS A 695 -20.06 -18.86 -19.63
C LYS A 695 -20.93 -18.01 -18.70
N ALA A 696 -20.38 -16.92 -18.16
CA ALA A 696 -21.13 -16.03 -17.27
C ALA A 696 -22.17 -15.19 -18.00
N PHE A 697 -21.95 -14.89 -19.28
CA PHE A 697 -22.78 -14.03 -20.11
C PHE A 697 -22.98 -14.61 -21.53
N PRO A 698 -23.74 -15.72 -21.68
CA PRO A 698 -23.83 -16.46 -22.96
C PRO A 698 -24.46 -15.69 -24.12
N SER A 699 -25.25 -14.65 -23.83
CA SER A 699 -25.92 -13.83 -24.83
C SER A 699 -25.09 -12.61 -25.27
N TRP A 700 -23.89 -12.41 -24.73
CA TRP A 700 -23.06 -11.24 -25.00
C TRP A 700 -21.88 -11.58 -25.90
N ASN A 701 -21.61 -10.70 -26.87
CA ASN A 701 -20.51 -10.85 -27.80
C ASN A 701 -19.26 -10.16 -27.26
N PHE A 702 -18.23 -10.95 -26.97
CA PHE A 702 -16.92 -10.47 -26.55
C PHE A 702 -15.97 -10.37 -27.75
N PRO A 703 -15.06 -9.39 -27.78
CA PRO A 703 -14.07 -9.29 -28.84
C PRO A 703 -13.14 -10.52 -28.84
N PRO A 704 -12.66 -10.97 -30.02
CA PRO A 704 -11.72 -12.08 -30.11
C PRO A 704 -10.41 -11.74 -29.39
N LEU A 705 -9.67 -12.77 -28.99
CA LEU A 705 -8.37 -12.60 -28.37
C LEU A 705 -7.40 -11.88 -29.33
N PRO A 706 -6.52 -11.00 -28.81
CA PRO A 706 -5.44 -10.43 -29.61
C PRO A 706 -4.47 -11.53 -30.05
N GLU A 707 -3.83 -11.34 -31.20
CA GLU A 707 -2.77 -12.23 -31.68
C GLU A 707 -1.61 -12.28 -30.67
N ARG A 708 -1.06 -13.48 -30.49
CA ARG A 708 0.14 -13.72 -29.68
C ARG A 708 1.36 -13.78 -30.58
N GLY A 709 2.49 -13.33 -30.06
CA GLY A 709 3.78 -13.55 -30.68
C GLY A 709 4.29 -14.98 -30.48
N ASP A 710 5.58 -15.16 -30.73
CA ASP A 710 6.29 -16.43 -30.80
C ASP A 710 7.33 -16.62 -29.68
N PHE A 711 7.34 -15.77 -28.66
CA PHE A 711 8.26 -15.89 -27.52
C PHE A 711 8.09 -17.24 -26.79
N ASP A 712 9.17 -17.99 -26.64
CA ASP A 712 9.19 -19.20 -25.82
C ASP A 712 9.39 -18.83 -24.34
N LEU A 713 8.37 -19.10 -23.51
CA LEU A 713 8.45 -18.83 -22.07
C LEU A 713 9.58 -19.60 -21.39
N ARG A 714 10.05 -20.72 -21.95
CA ARG A 714 11.13 -21.49 -21.33
C ARG A 714 12.45 -20.72 -21.30
N GLU A 715 12.63 -19.71 -22.16
CA GLU A 715 13.78 -18.80 -22.11
C GLU A 715 13.89 -18.06 -20.76
N VAL A 716 12.77 -17.91 -20.02
CA VAL A 716 12.77 -17.27 -18.69
C VAL A 716 13.58 -18.08 -17.67
N LEU A 717 13.64 -19.41 -17.81
CA LEU A 717 14.37 -20.29 -16.88
C LEU A 717 15.87 -19.97 -16.84
N GLU A 718 16.40 -19.56 -17.99
CA GLU A 718 17.82 -19.23 -18.18
C GLU A 718 18.11 -17.73 -18.00
N SER A 719 17.11 -16.90 -17.70
CA SER A 719 17.30 -15.44 -17.62
C SER A 719 17.83 -15.00 -16.24
N PRO A 720 19.13 -14.64 -16.10
CA PRO A 720 19.72 -14.26 -14.82
C PRO A 720 19.15 -12.95 -14.26
N TYR A 721 18.67 -12.05 -15.12
CA TYR A 721 18.21 -10.71 -14.76
C TYR A 721 16.69 -10.54 -14.75
N PHE A 722 15.92 -11.64 -14.90
CA PHE A 722 14.45 -11.59 -14.80
C PHE A 722 13.99 -10.94 -13.48
N PHE A 723 14.54 -11.42 -12.36
CA PHE A 723 14.52 -10.78 -11.04
C PHE A 723 15.98 -10.63 -10.62
N ASN A 724 16.44 -9.42 -10.23
CA ASN A 724 17.87 -9.15 -9.95
C ASN A 724 18.14 -8.00 -9.00
#